data_AF-A0A2E0T969-F1
#
_entry.id   AF-A0A2E0T969-F1
#
_cell.length_a   1.000
_cell.length_b   1.000
_cell.length_c   1.000
_cell.angle_alpha   90.00
_cell.angle_beta   90.00
_cell.angle_gamma   90.00
#
_symmetry.space_group_name_H-M   'P 1'
#
loop_
_entity.id
_entity.type
_entity.pdbx_description
1 polymer ?
#
loop_
_entity_poly.entity_id
_entity_poly.type
_entity_poly.pdbx_seq_one_letter_code
_entity_poly.pdbx_strand_id
1 'polypeptide(L)'
;MPRPIPTRLSPLALLLACALTPACSEPAPAAHAPFDIIPPADGGVEETASASQALSEHQIDGWGLPAGYLSLTYDDGPGEGTLEIARFLATRGVPATFFVNGCHLEGAPPADSNGTGSCIRNESSYPHGFYAELIRLGHRVGNHTQDHAVVTGAPPNTLYQLTENQRTLDAFIEDQVRLFRPPGNGWSDATWELVKDDPYVGTLLGPIYHTVPGPASRPEHDYGCLEQVHMSSAECTDVMLRHVARDGSTHGVVQLHDRRPTSWETRKAVSLTKRLIPALQELGYTFVPLDAIPGVLGPRRFDEEALSVWTHEFGDDVGWDVARSHWGSLRFADLQGDGRLELCGRGNTGVRCVSTYHLGRRAGFTSARTYTAAFSDADGYLPDRYGATLMFGDLDADGDDDICARYRDGVYCVKSLWDSGVGFQQVPVRWTRDFSDGRGWSQERYWGSLRLVDVDGDDRADLCGRSNAGIVCARARRRGGFGPLEGWLDDDFGDDDDSRLRHLSYATTLMFGDIDGDDDADVCMRKPLGIYCAPNLGGRFGATRLWSGRRFSDRDDWRRRRSSWGSLQLVDVDGDGDADVCGRAVTGVVCAFSNGEEFRPYQHLTNVELSNQAGWGADRYGSTMQIGRLNRDAVADVCVRRRRGVWCTHGSSALAAH
;
A
#
# COMPACT_ATOMS: atom_id res chain seq x y z
N MET A 1 15.46 -34.58 60.06
CA MET A 1 16.43 -35.49 59.44
C MET A 1 17.10 -34.79 58.27
N PRO A 2 18.40 -35.03 58.06
CA PRO A 2 19.28 -34.41 57.07
C PRO A 2 19.19 -35.20 55.74
N ARG A 3 19.82 -34.91 54.61
CA ARG A 3 20.87 -33.96 54.23
C ARG A 3 20.82 -33.72 52.70
N PRO A 4 21.54 -32.69 52.21
CA PRO A 4 21.59 -32.15 50.85
C PRO A 4 22.79 -32.64 49.98
N ILE A 5 22.76 -32.30 48.66
CA ILE A 5 23.79 -31.67 47.75
C ILE A 5 25.27 -32.24 47.79
N PRO A 6 26.31 -31.80 47.02
CA PRO A 6 26.58 -31.45 45.59
C PRO A 6 27.81 -32.17 44.94
N THR A 7 28.16 -31.71 43.72
CA THR A 7 29.51 -31.25 43.23
C THR A 7 30.43 -32.15 42.41
N ARG A 8 30.67 -31.66 41.16
CA ARG A 8 31.94 -31.33 40.45
C ARG A 8 33.21 -32.17 40.70
N LEU A 9 33.94 -32.47 39.61
CA LEU A 9 35.34 -32.04 39.34
C LEU A 9 35.91 -32.70 38.04
N SER A 10 36.65 -31.94 37.22
CA SER A 10 37.63 -32.39 36.18
C SER A 10 38.99 -32.77 36.86
N PRO A 11 40.18 -32.97 36.21
CA PRO A 11 40.61 -33.09 34.79
C PRO A 11 41.69 -34.21 34.55
N LEU A 12 42.48 -34.11 33.46
CA LEU A 12 43.70 -34.84 32.97
C LEU A 12 43.44 -35.84 31.82
N ALA A 13 43.83 -35.58 30.56
CA ALA A 13 45.16 -35.41 29.95
C ALA A 13 45.90 -36.73 29.64
N LEU A 14 46.01 -37.07 28.35
CA LEU A 14 47.19 -37.78 27.82
C LEU A 14 47.37 -37.48 26.32
N LEU A 15 48.56 -36.97 25.98
CA LEU A 15 49.10 -36.85 24.63
C LEU A 15 49.43 -38.25 24.05
N LEU A 16 49.42 -38.43 22.72
CA LEU A 16 50.64 -38.44 21.86
C LEU A 16 50.43 -39.19 20.51
N ALA A 17 50.94 -38.54 19.45
CA ALA A 17 51.65 -39.07 18.27
C ALA A 17 50.95 -39.71 17.05
N CYS A 18 51.35 -39.16 15.90
CA CYS A 18 51.22 -39.56 14.51
C CYS A 18 51.75 -40.97 14.17
N ALA A 19 51.22 -41.55 13.09
CA ALA A 19 51.98 -42.38 12.15
C ALA A 19 51.32 -42.39 10.74
N LEU A 20 52.16 -42.61 9.73
CA LEU A 20 51.97 -42.38 8.30
C LEU A 20 51.26 -43.53 7.54
N THR A 21 50.55 -43.17 6.45
CA THR A 21 50.34 -43.79 5.08
C THR A 21 50.68 -45.29 4.80
N PRO A 22 50.30 -45.89 3.63
CA PRO A 22 49.05 -45.87 2.84
C PRO A 22 48.61 -47.27 2.28
N ALA A 23 47.46 -47.29 1.58
CA ALA A 23 47.09 -48.10 0.40
C ALA A 23 46.51 -49.54 0.50
N CYS A 24 45.35 -49.67 -0.18
CA CYS A 24 44.72 -50.82 -0.87
C CYS A 24 44.17 -52.00 -0.01
N SER A 25 42.99 -52.60 -0.21
CA SER A 25 41.89 -52.46 -1.19
C SER A 25 40.72 -53.40 -0.79
N GLU A 26 39.52 -53.11 -1.35
CA GLU A 26 38.24 -53.87 -1.43
C GLU A 26 37.16 -53.65 -0.32
N PRO A 27 35.85 -53.94 -0.59
CA PRO A 27 34.94 -53.24 -1.50
C PRO A 27 33.63 -52.77 -0.81
N ALA A 28 32.77 -52.06 -1.55
CA ALA A 28 31.58 -51.31 -1.11
C ALA A 28 30.50 -52.12 -0.35
N PRO A 29 29.61 -51.44 0.41
CA PRO A 29 28.32 -51.07 -0.18
C PRO A 29 27.78 -49.67 0.15
N ALA A 30 27.05 -49.13 -0.84
CA ALA A 30 25.95 -48.17 -0.80
C ALA A 30 25.98 -46.99 0.20
N ALA A 31 26.37 -45.81 -0.31
CA ALA A 31 26.05 -44.52 0.28
C ALA A 31 24.89 -43.85 -0.48
N HIS A 32 23.89 -43.37 0.27
CA HIS A 32 22.90 -42.42 -0.21
C HIS A 32 23.59 -41.11 -0.59
N ALA A 33 23.39 -40.67 -1.83
CA ALA A 33 23.89 -39.39 -2.32
C ALA A 33 23.04 -38.22 -1.79
N PRO A 34 23.67 -37.04 -1.57
CA PRO A 34 22.97 -35.80 -1.25
C PRO A 34 22.22 -35.26 -2.47
N PHE A 35 21.07 -34.62 -2.22
CA PHE A 35 20.24 -34.00 -3.25
C PHE A 35 21.01 -32.86 -3.96
N ASP A 36 21.38 -33.11 -5.22
CA ASP A 36 21.80 -32.08 -6.16
C ASP A 36 20.60 -31.22 -6.56
N ILE A 37 20.75 -29.91 -6.39
CA ILE A 37 19.82 -28.89 -6.89
C ILE A 37 20.06 -28.75 -8.39
N ILE A 38 19.17 -29.33 -9.19
CA ILE A 38 19.12 -29.13 -10.64
C ILE A 38 18.48 -27.76 -10.91
N PRO A 39 19.11 -26.85 -11.70
CA PRO A 39 18.44 -25.64 -12.17
C PRO A 39 17.35 -26.02 -13.19
N PRO A 40 16.14 -25.44 -13.15
CA PRO A 40 15.15 -25.75 -14.16
C PRO A 40 15.62 -25.22 -15.52
N ALA A 41 15.51 -26.11 -16.51
CA ALA A 41 15.82 -25.88 -17.91
C ALA A 41 14.82 -24.93 -18.58
N ASP A 42 15.32 -24.14 -19.52
CA ASP A 42 14.53 -23.39 -20.49
C ASP A 42 13.58 -24.33 -21.24
N GLY A 43 12.27 -24.07 -21.14
CA GLY A 43 11.24 -24.82 -21.84
C GLY A 43 9.92 -24.06 -21.85
N GLY A 44 9.52 -23.61 -23.04
CA GLY A 44 8.14 -23.32 -23.45
C GLY A 44 7.35 -22.38 -22.54
N VAL A 45 7.30 -21.10 -22.91
CA VAL A 45 6.26 -20.19 -22.43
C VAL A 45 4.92 -20.71 -22.97
N GLU A 46 4.19 -21.47 -22.15
CA GLU A 46 2.73 -21.52 -22.24
C GLU A 46 2.24 -20.14 -21.83
N GLU A 47 1.81 -19.38 -22.84
CA GLU A 47 1.15 -18.09 -22.72
C GLU A 47 -0.11 -18.27 -21.86
N THR A 48 0.01 -18.03 -20.55
CA THR A 48 -1.12 -18.01 -19.63
C THR A 48 -1.01 -16.78 -18.73
N ALA A 49 -2.13 -16.06 -18.70
CA ALA A 49 -2.44 -14.86 -17.91
C ALA A 49 -1.88 -13.51 -18.42
N SER A 50 -2.32 -13.11 -19.61
CA SER A 50 -2.90 -11.77 -19.82
C SER A 50 -4.42 -11.96 -19.90
N ALA A 51 -5.04 -12.34 -18.77
CA ALA A 51 -6.49 -12.50 -18.71
C ALA A 51 -7.10 -11.13 -18.42
N SER A 52 -7.97 -10.65 -19.31
CA SER A 52 -8.84 -9.53 -19.00
C SER A 52 -9.53 -9.80 -17.66
N GLN A 53 -9.28 -8.92 -16.67
CA GLN A 53 -9.80 -8.97 -15.29
C GLN A 53 -11.34 -8.82 -15.19
N ALA A 54 -11.99 -8.79 -16.35
CA ALA A 54 -13.41 -8.94 -16.64
C ALA A 54 -14.06 -10.18 -16.00
N LEU A 55 -15.39 -10.29 -16.13
CA LEU A 55 -16.15 -11.40 -15.59
C LEU A 55 -15.52 -12.73 -15.99
N SER A 56 -15.19 -13.57 -15.00
CA SER A 56 -14.59 -14.87 -15.21
C SER A 56 -15.61 -15.99 -15.20
N GLU A 57 -15.28 -17.09 -15.86
CA GLU A 57 -16.04 -18.35 -15.76
C GLU A 57 -16.04 -18.85 -14.32
N HIS A 58 -14.91 -18.69 -13.62
CA HIS A 58 -14.71 -19.17 -12.26
C HIS A 58 -14.95 -18.11 -11.19
N GLN A 59 -15.22 -18.59 -9.98
CA GLN A 59 -15.38 -17.78 -8.78
C GLN A 59 -14.08 -17.06 -8.41
N ILE A 60 -14.19 -15.77 -8.10
CA ILE A 60 -13.18 -15.03 -7.34
C ILE A 60 -13.57 -15.09 -5.87
N ASP A 61 -12.62 -15.46 -5.00
CA ASP A 61 -12.83 -15.50 -3.55
C ASP A 61 -11.66 -14.88 -2.78
N GLY A 62 -11.77 -14.88 -1.46
CA GLY A 62 -10.79 -14.27 -0.58
C GLY A 62 -9.61 -15.17 -0.18
N TRP A 63 -9.42 -16.38 -0.72
CA TRP A 63 -8.30 -17.24 -0.33
C TRP A 63 -6.93 -16.67 -0.71
N GLY A 64 -6.89 -15.74 -1.66
CA GLY A 64 -5.67 -14.99 -1.98
C GLY A 64 -5.22 -14.04 -0.86
N LEU A 65 -6.09 -13.68 0.08
CA LEU A 65 -5.73 -12.74 1.14
C LEU A 65 -4.73 -13.36 2.13
N PRO A 66 -3.81 -12.56 2.72
CA PRO A 66 -2.92 -13.05 3.76
C PRO A 66 -3.70 -13.44 5.03
N ALA A 67 -3.19 -14.42 5.79
CA ALA A 67 -3.75 -14.76 7.09
C ALA A 67 -3.87 -13.52 8.01
N GLY A 68 -5.03 -13.38 8.65
CA GLY A 68 -5.41 -12.23 9.48
C GLY A 68 -6.12 -11.12 8.71
N TYR A 69 -6.33 -11.25 7.40
CA TYR A 69 -6.99 -10.23 6.57
C TYR A 69 -8.36 -10.67 6.10
N LEU A 70 -9.37 -9.82 6.30
CA LEU A 70 -10.74 -10.06 5.88
C LEU A 70 -11.23 -8.95 4.98
N SER A 71 -12.02 -9.29 3.98
CA SER A 71 -12.86 -8.34 3.26
C SER A 71 -14.31 -8.48 3.68
N LEU A 72 -14.96 -7.37 4.01
CA LEU A 72 -16.33 -7.37 4.52
C LEU A 72 -17.30 -6.96 3.42
N THR A 73 -18.35 -7.75 3.22
CA THR A 73 -19.35 -7.51 2.18
C THR A 73 -20.76 -7.58 2.75
N TYR A 74 -21.66 -6.76 2.21
CA TYR A 74 -23.08 -6.73 2.56
C TYR A 74 -23.92 -6.87 1.30
N ASP A 75 -24.82 -7.84 1.29
CA ASP A 75 -25.68 -8.15 0.15
C ASP A 75 -27.15 -7.83 0.44
N ASP A 76 -27.96 -7.88 -0.61
CA ASP A 76 -29.40 -7.65 -0.65
C ASP A 76 -29.87 -6.21 -0.41
N GLY A 77 -28.92 -5.30 -0.19
CA GLY A 77 -29.15 -3.90 0.15
C GLY A 77 -29.51 -3.00 -1.02
N PRO A 78 -29.86 -1.74 -0.73
CA PRO A 78 -29.93 -1.11 0.60
C PRO A 78 -31.22 -1.41 1.39
N GLY A 79 -31.12 -1.39 2.72
CA GLY A 79 -32.22 -1.38 3.67
C GLY A 79 -32.13 -0.24 4.69
N GLU A 80 -33.11 -0.15 5.60
CA GLU A 80 -33.24 0.96 6.58
C GLU A 80 -32.00 1.15 7.47
N GLY A 81 -31.26 0.08 7.73
CA GLY A 81 -30.08 0.05 8.59
C GLY A 81 -28.74 0.08 7.87
N THR A 82 -28.70 0.05 6.53
CA THR A 82 -27.45 0.04 5.74
C THR A 82 -26.54 1.24 6.08
N LEU A 83 -27.09 2.46 6.13
CA LEU A 83 -26.30 3.63 6.53
C LEU A 83 -25.86 3.61 7.99
N GLU A 84 -26.65 3.00 8.88
CA GLU A 84 -26.24 2.83 10.28
C GLU A 84 -25.06 1.85 10.40
N ILE A 85 -25.09 0.76 9.63
CA ILE A 85 -23.98 -0.18 9.48
C ILE A 85 -22.75 0.56 8.95
N ALA A 86 -22.87 1.26 7.83
CA ALA A 86 -21.76 1.98 7.20
C ALA A 86 -21.12 3.01 8.14
N ARG A 87 -21.91 3.89 8.75
CA ARG A 87 -21.39 4.87 9.71
C ARG A 87 -20.65 4.20 10.86
N PHE A 88 -21.19 3.09 11.39
CA PHE A 88 -20.51 2.32 12.43
C PHE A 88 -19.16 1.77 11.93
N LEU A 89 -19.11 1.14 10.76
CA LEU A 89 -17.88 0.60 10.18
C LEU A 89 -16.82 1.70 9.95
N ALA A 90 -17.24 2.86 9.45
CA ALA A 90 -16.36 4.02 9.28
C ALA A 90 -15.75 4.49 10.62
N THR A 91 -16.54 4.54 11.70
CA THR A 91 -15.98 4.86 13.04
C THR A 91 -14.96 3.83 13.54
N ARG A 92 -15.03 2.61 13.01
CA ARG A 92 -14.12 1.51 13.33
C ARG A 92 -12.91 1.43 12.39
N GLY A 93 -12.89 2.22 11.30
CA GLY A 93 -11.87 2.16 10.25
C GLY A 93 -11.96 0.87 9.43
N VAL A 94 -13.17 0.38 9.16
CA VAL A 94 -13.41 -0.89 8.46
C VAL A 94 -14.01 -0.61 7.08
N PRO A 95 -13.29 -0.89 5.97
CA PRO A 95 -13.92 -0.95 4.65
C PRO A 95 -15.01 -2.01 4.57
N ALA A 96 -15.98 -1.76 3.71
CA ALA A 96 -16.91 -2.78 3.26
C ALA A 96 -17.33 -2.49 1.82
N THR A 97 -17.74 -3.55 1.12
CA THR A 97 -18.44 -3.43 -0.17
C THR A 97 -19.90 -3.81 0.02
N PHE A 98 -20.81 -2.94 -0.42
CA PHE A 98 -22.25 -3.19 -0.43
C PHE A 98 -22.66 -3.63 -1.84
N PHE A 99 -23.07 -4.89 -2.00
CA PHE A 99 -23.63 -5.40 -3.24
C PHE A 99 -25.12 -5.05 -3.31
N VAL A 100 -25.45 -4.16 -4.22
CA VAL A 100 -26.72 -3.44 -4.29
C VAL A 100 -27.65 -4.08 -5.29
N ASN A 101 -28.92 -4.22 -4.94
CA ASN A 101 -30.00 -4.50 -5.87
C ASN A 101 -30.57 -3.21 -6.45
N GLY A 102 -30.50 -3.06 -7.77
CA GLY A 102 -30.83 -1.80 -8.44
C GLY A 102 -32.29 -1.36 -8.26
N CYS A 103 -33.22 -2.29 -8.03
CA CYS A 103 -34.64 -2.05 -7.79
C CYS A 103 -34.95 -1.21 -6.53
N HIS A 104 -34.00 -1.10 -5.60
CA HIS A 104 -34.15 -0.31 -4.37
C HIS A 104 -33.71 1.15 -4.54
N LEU A 105 -33.20 1.51 -5.72
CA LEU A 105 -32.79 2.88 -6.06
C LEU A 105 -34.01 3.73 -6.43
N GLU A 106 -34.04 4.98 -5.96
CA GLU A 106 -35.00 5.96 -6.45
C GLU A 106 -34.85 6.14 -7.97
N GLY A 107 -35.96 6.11 -8.69
CA GLY A 107 -35.95 6.19 -10.16
C GLY A 107 -35.56 4.89 -10.87
N ALA A 108 -35.39 3.77 -10.15
CA ALA A 108 -35.09 2.48 -10.76
C ALA A 108 -36.11 2.11 -11.85
N PRO A 109 -35.65 1.63 -13.03
CA PRO A 109 -36.56 1.20 -14.11
C PRO A 109 -37.50 0.12 -13.60
N PRO A 110 -38.73 -0.05 -14.14
CA PRO A 110 -39.72 -1.01 -13.66
C PRO A 110 -39.17 -2.44 -13.50
N ALA A 111 -39.75 -3.23 -12.59
CA ALA A 111 -39.33 -4.63 -12.42
C ALA A 111 -39.42 -5.36 -13.75
N ASP A 112 -38.51 -6.30 -13.99
CA ASP A 112 -38.63 -7.15 -15.16
C ASP A 112 -40.06 -7.77 -15.19
N SER A 113 -40.73 -7.63 -16.33
CA SER A 113 -42.12 -8.10 -16.49
C SER A 113 -42.23 -9.63 -16.61
N ASN A 114 -41.10 -10.34 -16.60
CA ASN A 114 -40.99 -11.79 -16.69
C ASN A 114 -40.89 -12.47 -15.31
N GLY A 115 -40.80 -11.69 -14.21
CA GLY A 115 -40.88 -12.18 -12.83
C GLY A 115 -39.70 -13.04 -12.38
N THR A 116 -38.50 -12.84 -12.94
CA THR A 116 -37.32 -13.65 -12.58
C THR A 116 -36.59 -13.15 -11.33
N GLY A 117 -36.81 -11.88 -10.96
CA GLY A 117 -36.30 -11.27 -9.74
C GLY A 117 -37.28 -11.35 -8.57
N SER A 118 -36.76 -11.41 -7.34
CA SER A 118 -37.56 -11.40 -6.10
C SER A 118 -37.65 -10.03 -5.44
N CYS A 119 -37.14 -8.98 -6.08
CA CYS A 119 -37.09 -7.67 -5.44
C CYS A 119 -38.47 -7.07 -5.14
N ILE A 120 -38.75 -6.84 -3.85
CA ILE A 120 -40.00 -6.25 -3.37
C ILE A 120 -39.90 -4.72 -3.47
N ARG A 121 -40.48 -4.13 -4.52
CA ARG A 121 -40.49 -2.67 -4.79
C ARG A 121 -41.39 -1.83 -3.90
N ASN A 122 -42.23 -2.46 -3.07
CA ASN A 122 -43.18 -1.76 -2.19
C ASN A 122 -42.50 -1.09 -0.98
N GLU A 123 -41.17 -1.07 -0.96
CA GLU A 123 -40.35 -0.53 0.12
C GLU A 123 -39.65 0.75 -0.35
N SER A 124 -39.40 1.65 0.59
CA SER A 124 -38.80 2.97 0.35
C SER A 124 -37.65 2.89 -0.64
N SER A 125 -37.82 3.52 -1.81
CA SER A 125 -36.70 3.73 -2.72
C SER A 125 -35.71 4.70 -2.07
N TYR A 126 -34.42 4.37 -2.11
CA TYR A 126 -33.39 5.19 -1.47
C TYR A 126 -32.84 6.23 -2.45
N PRO A 127 -32.71 7.50 -2.03
CA PRO A 127 -32.25 8.57 -2.90
C PRO A 127 -30.75 8.43 -3.20
N HIS A 128 -30.29 9.05 -4.30
CA HIS A 128 -28.87 9.03 -4.69
C HIS A 128 -27.91 9.49 -3.57
N GLY A 129 -28.32 10.47 -2.75
CA GLY A 129 -27.51 10.97 -1.63
C GLY A 129 -27.17 9.91 -0.58
N PHE A 130 -27.91 8.80 -0.52
CA PHE A 130 -27.63 7.65 0.33
C PHE A 130 -26.29 6.98 -0.01
N TYR A 131 -26.03 6.77 -1.30
CA TYR A 131 -24.81 6.08 -1.75
C TYR A 131 -23.61 7.00 -1.76
N ALA A 132 -23.80 8.28 -2.10
CA ALA A 132 -22.76 9.29 -1.92
C ALA A 132 -22.25 9.30 -0.47
N GLU A 133 -23.14 9.14 0.52
CA GLU A 133 -22.71 8.99 1.91
C GLU A 133 -21.94 7.68 2.18
N LEU A 134 -22.34 6.54 1.61
CA LEU A 134 -21.57 5.28 1.72
C LEU A 134 -20.14 5.45 1.20
N ILE A 135 -19.97 6.05 0.02
CA ILE A 135 -18.67 6.27 -0.59
C ILE A 135 -17.84 7.25 0.25
N ARG A 136 -18.43 8.36 0.70
CA ARG A 136 -17.78 9.34 1.59
C ARG A 136 -17.35 8.73 2.94
N LEU A 137 -18.03 7.68 3.40
CA LEU A 137 -17.67 6.93 4.61
C LEU A 137 -16.53 5.91 4.40
N GLY A 138 -16.03 5.78 3.16
CA GLY A 138 -14.93 4.90 2.80
C GLY A 138 -15.34 3.48 2.38
N HIS A 139 -16.60 3.31 1.97
CA HIS A 139 -17.13 2.05 1.47
C HIS A 139 -17.21 2.01 -0.06
N ARG A 140 -17.40 0.81 -0.61
CA ARG A 140 -17.60 0.57 -2.04
C ARG A 140 -19.01 0.05 -2.29
N VAL A 141 -19.51 0.24 -3.52
CA VAL A 141 -20.74 -0.40 -4.00
C VAL A 141 -20.41 -1.39 -5.11
N GLY A 142 -21.21 -2.45 -5.22
CA GLY A 142 -21.07 -3.47 -6.26
C GLY A 142 -22.43 -3.90 -6.78
N ASN A 143 -22.44 -4.51 -7.96
CA ASN A 143 -23.65 -4.96 -8.63
C ASN A 143 -24.13 -6.30 -8.06
N HIS A 144 -25.38 -6.33 -7.59
CA HIS A 144 -26.08 -7.54 -7.13
C HIS A 144 -27.32 -7.85 -7.98
N THR A 145 -27.28 -7.51 -9.27
CA THR A 145 -28.40 -7.50 -10.25
C THR A 145 -29.51 -6.48 -9.95
N GLN A 146 -30.31 -6.16 -10.97
CA GLN A 146 -31.39 -5.19 -10.88
C GLN A 146 -32.47 -5.62 -9.90
N ASP A 147 -33.06 -6.80 -10.08
CA ASP A 147 -34.23 -7.26 -9.30
C ASP A 147 -33.92 -8.45 -8.38
N HIS A 148 -32.66 -8.63 -7.97
CA HIS A 148 -32.20 -9.81 -7.21
C HIS A 148 -32.46 -11.12 -7.97
N ALA A 149 -32.16 -11.13 -9.27
CA ALA A 149 -32.39 -12.27 -10.15
C ALA A 149 -31.21 -13.24 -10.10
N VAL A 150 -31.52 -14.53 -9.97
CA VAL A 150 -30.53 -15.60 -10.11
C VAL A 150 -30.22 -15.79 -11.60
N VAL A 151 -28.95 -15.65 -11.99
CA VAL A 151 -28.53 -15.62 -13.41
C VAL A 151 -27.94 -16.94 -13.92
N THR A 152 -27.99 -18.01 -13.13
CA THR A 152 -27.58 -19.37 -13.56
C THR A 152 -28.36 -19.82 -14.80
N GLY A 153 -27.65 -20.36 -15.79
CA GLY A 153 -28.24 -20.87 -17.04
C GLY A 153 -28.57 -19.79 -18.06
N ALA A 154 -28.05 -18.56 -17.88
CA ALA A 154 -28.24 -17.43 -18.79
C ALA A 154 -29.72 -17.14 -19.11
N PRO A 155 -30.58 -16.88 -18.10
CA PRO A 155 -31.97 -16.51 -18.36
C PRO A 155 -32.05 -15.29 -19.30
N PRO A 156 -33.12 -15.17 -20.12
CA PRO A 156 -33.18 -14.19 -21.21
C PRO A 156 -32.93 -12.72 -20.83
N ASN A 157 -33.12 -12.35 -19.57
CA ASN A 157 -32.93 -11.00 -19.05
C ASN A 157 -31.60 -10.79 -18.30
N THR A 158 -30.66 -11.74 -18.35
CA THR A 158 -29.35 -11.64 -17.67
C THR A 158 -28.64 -10.32 -17.98
N LEU A 159 -28.57 -9.93 -19.26
CA LEU A 159 -27.94 -8.67 -19.67
C LEU A 159 -28.65 -7.44 -19.10
N TYR A 160 -29.99 -7.45 -19.06
CA TYR A 160 -30.77 -6.38 -18.43
C TYR A 160 -30.46 -6.27 -16.93
N GLN A 161 -30.46 -7.41 -16.24
CA GLN A 161 -30.22 -7.51 -14.80
C GLN A 161 -28.85 -6.94 -14.41
N LEU A 162 -27.81 -7.21 -15.20
CA LEU A 162 -26.47 -6.67 -14.98
C LEU A 162 -26.36 -5.21 -15.40
N THR A 163 -26.85 -4.86 -16.59
CA THR A 163 -26.62 -3.55 -17.22
C THR A 163 -27.33 -2.43 -16.46
N GLU A 164 -28.61 -2.59 -16.13
CA GLU A 164 -29.39 -1.50 -15.53
C GLU A 164 -28.91 -1.15 -14.13
N ASN A 165 -28.57 -2.16 -13.33
CA ASN A 165 -27.98 -1.93 -12.03
C ASN A 165 -26.62 -1.25 -12.16
N GLN A 166 -25.75 -1.73 -13.07
CA GLN A 166 -24.44 -1.14 -13.24
C GLN A 166 -24.52 0.33 -13.67
N ARG A 167 -25.41 0.67 -14.61
CA ARG A 167 -25.63 2.07 -15.05
C ARG A 167 -25.97 2.99 -13.89
N THR A 168 -26.75 2.50 -12.93
CA THR A 168 -27.12 3.31 -11.77
C THR A 168 -25.94 3.44 -10.78
N LEU A 169 -25.18 2.36 -10.59
CA LEU A 169 -24.01 2.35 -9.70
C LEU A 169 -22.82 3.16 -10.24
N ASP A 170 -22.64 3.24 -11.56
CA ASP A 170 -21.56 4.01 -12.21
C ASP A 170 -21.55 5.49 -11.80
N ALA A 171 -22.69 6.05 -11.39
CA ALA A 171 -22.77 7.42 -10.86
C ALA A 171 -22.04 7.61 -9.51
N PHE A 172 -21.64 6.52 -8.85
CA PHE A 172 -20.99 6.51 -7.53
C PHE A 172 -19.62 5.80 -7.54
N ILE A 173 -19.19 5.25 -8.69
CA ILE A 173 -17.92 4.53 -8.82
C ILE A 173 -16.92 5.44 -9.55
N GLU A 174 -16.09 6.12 -8.77
CA GLU A 174 -15.12 7.10 -9.29
C GLU A 174 -13.80 6.44 -9.76
N ASP A 175 -13.50 5.25 -9.23
CA ASP A 175 -12.23 4.55 -9.47
C ASP A 175 -12.32 3.44 -10.52
N GLN A 176 -13.47 3.31 -11.18
CA GLN A 176 -13.76 2.32 -12.20
C GLN A 176 -13.62 0.86 -11.73
N VAL A 177 -13.56 0.60 -10.42
CA VAL A 177 -13.57 -0.77 -9.86
C VAL A 177 -15.02 -1.25 -9.78
N ARG A 178 -15.52 -1.82 -10.87
CA ARG A 178 -16.92 -2.27 -11.02
C ARG A 178 -17.09 -3.71 -10.55
N LEU A 179 -17.45 -3.90 -9.28
CA LEU A 179 -17.56 -5.22 -8.66
C LEU A 179 -18.91 -5.88 -8.96
N PHE A 180 -18.93 -7.21 -9.13
CA PHE A 180 -20.16 -7.99 -9.29
C PHE A 180 -20.21 -9.22 -8.38
N ARG A 181 -21.38 -9.44 -7.76
CA ARG A 181 -21.72 -10.68 -7.06
C ARG A 181 -23.11 -11.16 -7.51
N PRO A 182 -23.26 -12.40 -7.97
CA PRO A 182 -24.57 -12.93 -8.36
C PRO A 182 -25.41 -13.32 -7.12
N PRO A 183 -26.71 -12.99 -7.09
CA PRO A 183 -27.64 -13.48 -6.08
C PRO A 183 -27.59 -15.00 -5.91
N GLY A 184 -27.54 -15.44 -4.65
CA GLY A 184 -27.50 -16.86 -4.30
C GLY A 184 -26.31 -17.63 -4.87
N ASN A 185 -25.20 -16.96 -5.20
CA ASN A 185 -24.05 -17.55 -5.88
C ASN A 185 -24.42 -18.19 -7.25
N GLY A 186 -25.46 -17.67 -7.89
CA GLY A 186 -26.03 -18.20 -9.12
C GLY A 186 -25.28 -17.79 -10.38
N TRP A 187 -24.09 -18.36 -10.59
CA TRP A 187 -23.27 -18.20 -11.80
C TRP A 187 -23.13 -19.52 -12.56
N SER A 188 -22.92 -19.46 -13.87
CA SER A 188 -22.65 -20.64 -14.69
C SER A 188 -21.90 -20.29 -15.97
N ASP A 189 -21.26 -21.28 -16.60
CA ASP A 189 -20.52 -21.12 -17.85
C ASP A 189 -21.42 -20.52 -18.96
N ALA A 190 -22.70 -20.92 -19.01
CA ALA A 190 -23.66 -20.34 -19.95
C ALA A 190 -23.88 -18.83 -19.72
N THR A 191 -23.90 -18.39 -18.46
CA THR A 191 -24.03 -16.99 -18.07
C THR A 191 -22.78 -16.20 -18.45
N TRP A 192 -21.60 -16.77 -18.16
CA TRP A 192 -20.33 -16.18 -18.54
C TRP A 192 -20.21 -16.04 -20.07
N GLU A 193 -20.51 -17.10 -20.82
CA GLU A 193 -20.51 -17.10 -22.30
C GLU A 193 -21.42 -16.03 -22.89
N LEU A 194 -22.55 -15.73 -22.24
CA LEU A 194 -23.47 -14.67 -22.67
C LEU A 194 -22.87 -13.26 -22.52
N VAL A 195 -22.05 -13.02 -21.49
CA VAL A 195 -21.67 -11.66 -21.09
C VAL A 195 -20.20 -11.31 -21.30
N LYS A 196 -19.33 -12.30 -21.48
CA LYS A 196 -17.87 -12.10 -21.54
C LYS A 196 -17.41 -11.10 -22.62
N ASP A 197 -18.12 -11.08 -23.75
CA ASP A 197 -17.82 -10.22 -24.90
C ASP A 197 -18.67 -8.92 -24.91
N ASP A 198 -19.54 -8.72 -23.91
CA ASP A 198 -20.30 -7.47 -23.79
C ASP A 198 -19.36 -6.34 -23.35
N PRO A 199 -19.24 -5.24 -24.11
CA PRO A 199 -18.26 -4.18 -23.84
C PRO A 199 -18.54 -3.40 -22.56
N TYR A 200 -19.73 -3.55 -21.97
CA TYR A 200 -20.14 -2.87 -20.76
C TYR A 200 -20.12 -3.81 -19.56
N VAL A 201 -20.93 -4.87 -19.55
CA VAL A 201 -21.01 -5.79 -18.40
C VAL A 201 -19.92 -6.86 -18.39
N GLY A 202 -19.28 -7.13 -19.53
CA GLY A 202 -18.08 -7.99 -19.56
C GLY A 202 -16.96 -7.40 -18.70
N THR A 203 -16.89 -6.07 -18.55
CA THR A 203 -15.85 -5.38 -17.77
C THR A 203 -16.02 -5.46 -16.24
N LEU A 204 -17.10 -6.07 -15.74
CA LEU A 204 -17.31 -6.20 -14.30
C LEU A 204 -16.28 -7.17 -13.70
N LEU A 205 -15.76 -6.84 -12.52
CA LEU A 205 -14.86 -7.68 -11.75
C LEU A 205 -15.67 -8.67 -10.91
N GLY A 206 -15.59 -9.95 -11.25
CA GLY A 206 -16.34 -11.00 -10.56
C GLY A 206 -16.50 -12.28 -11.39
N PRO A 207 -17.35 -13.20 -10.93
CA PRO A 207 -18.22 -13.03 -9.78
C PRO A 207 -17.47 -13.20 -8.44
N ILE A 208 -17.68 -12.25 -7.51
CA ILE A 208 -17.06 -12.25 -6.17
C ILE A 208 -17.90 -13.08 -5.20
N TYR A 209 -17.31 -14.10 -4.60
CA TYR A 209 -17.99 -14.97 -3.63
C TYR A 209 -17.42 -14.77 -2.23
N HIS A 210 -18.10 -15.36 -1.25
CA HIS A 210 -17.60 -15.43 0.12
C HIS A 210 -16.65 -16.61 0.31
N THR A 211 -15.78 -16.47 1.29
CA THR A 211 -14.92 -17.54 1.81
C THR A 211 -15.31 -17.93 3.23
N VAL A 212 -15.99 -17.00 3.92
CA VAL A 212 -16.30 -17.07 5.34
C VAL A 212 -17.79 -16.76 5.57
N PRO A 213 -18.59 -17.74 6.00
CA PRO A 213 -18.22 -19.14 6.22
C PRO A 213 -17.98 -19.94 4.93
N GLY A 214 -17.47 -21.18 5.07
CA GLY A 214 -17.36 -22.16 3.98
C GLY A 214 -18.75 -22.60 3.45
N PRO A 215 -18.80 -23.54 2.49
CA PRO A 215 -19.98 -23.76 1.64
C PRO A 215 -21.28 -23.97 2.42
N ALA A 216 -22.22 -23.01 2.27
CA ALA A 216 -23.68 -23.04 2.52
C ALA A 216 -24.24 -23.94 3.63
N SER A 217 -23.47 -24.25 4.67
CA SER A 217 -23.88 -25.15 5.73
C SER A 217 -24.52 -24.32 6.85
N ARG A 218 -25.82 -24.51 7.07
CA ARG A 218 -26.52 -23.86 8.17
C ARG A 218 -25.90 -24.35 9.49
N PRO A 219 -25.66 -23.47 10.48
CA PRO A 219 -26.03 -22.06 10.57
C PRO A 219 -24.87 -21.07 10.33
N GLU A 220 -23.84 -21.43 9.57
CA GLU A 220 -22.52 -20.78 9.63
C GLU A 220 -22.48 -19.35 9.07
N HIS A 221 -23.46 -18.94 8.26
CA HIS A 221 -23.61 -17.58 7.70
C HIS A 221 -24.77 -16.82 8.36
N ASP A 222 -24.75 -15.49 8.28
CA ASP A 222 -25.71 -14.60 8.95
C ASP A 222 -27.17 -14.83 8.54
N TYR A 223 -27.44 -15.06 7.25
CA TYR A 223 -28.76 -15.47 6.76
C TYR A 223 -29.25 -16.77 7.43
N GLY A 224 -28.37 -17.75 7.56
CA GLY A 224 -28.68 -19.06 8.14
C GLY A 224 -28.97 -19.01 9.64
N CYS A 225 -28.10 -18.37 10.41
CA CYS A 225 -28.32 -18.24 11.85
C CYS A 225 -29.56 -17.34 12.14
N LEU A 226 -29.71 -16.19 11.47
CA LEU A 226 -30.73 -15.19 11.81
C LEU A 226 -32.10 -15.53 11.21
N GLU A 227 -32.15 -16.08 10.00
CA GLU A 227 -33.41 -16.35 9.29
C GLU A 227 -33.81 -17.81 9.35
N GLN A 228 -32.89 -18.74 9.14
CA GLN A 228 -33.25 -20.15 9.01
C GLN A 228 -33.31 -20.86 10.37
N VAL A 229 -32.54 -20.38 11.35
CA VAL A 229 -32.51 -20.91 12.72
C VAL A 229 -33.11 -19.92 13.74
N HIS A 230 -33.40 -18.68 13.33
CA HIS A 230 -33.99 -17.63 14.19
C HIS A 230 -33.18 -17.30 15.46
N MET A 231 -31.85 -17.38 15.38
CA MET A 231 -30.95 -17.00 16.47
C MET A 231 -31.04 -15.50 16.78
N SER A 232 -30.73 -15.13 18.02
CA SER A 232 -30.42 -13.74 18.38
C SER A 232 -29.12 -13.28 17.69
N SER A 233 -28.93 -11.96 17.55
CA SER A 233 -27.68 -11.43 17.00
C SER A 233 -26.45 -11.84 17.82
N ALA A 234 -26.59 -12.10 19.12
CA ALA A 234 -25.51 -12.58 19.97
C ALA A 234 -25.13 -14.04 19.65
N GLU A 235 -26.12 -14.93 19.60
CA GLU A 235 -25.90 -16.34 19.24
C GLU A 235 -25.33 -16.48 17.83
N CYS A 236 -25.81 -15.67 16.88
CA CYS A 236 -25.24 -15.67 15.54
C CYS A 236 -23.80 -15.13 15.53
N THR A 237 -23.50 -14.07 16.29
CA THR A 237 -22.11 -13.58 16.42
C THR A 237 -21.20 -14.70 16.89
N ASP A 238 -21.61 -15.49 17.88
CA ASP A 238 -20.82 -16.61 18.39
C ASP A 238 -20.59 -17.71 17.34
N VAL A 239 -21.60 -18.00 16.50
CA VAL A 239 -21.46 -18.93 15.37
C VAL A 239 -20.43 -18.41 14.37
N MET A 240 -20.58 -17.16 13.92
CA MET A 240 -19.68 -16.57 12.93
C MET A 240 -18.24 -16.44 13.45
N LEU A 241 -18.06 -16.05 14.71
CA LEU A 241 -16.73 -15.99 15.33
C LEU A 241 -16.07 -17.36 15.43
N ARG A 242 -16.82 -18.43 15.70
CA ARG A 242 -16.25 -19.79 15.66
C ARG A 242 -15.77 -20.15 14.25
N HIS A 243 -16.56 -19.83 13.23
CA HIS A 243 -16.18 -20.12 11.85
C HIS A 243 -14.94 -19.32 11.42
N VAL A 244 -14.96 -18.00 11.64
CA VAL A 244 -13.86 -17.11 11.26
C VAL A 244 -12.61 -17.45 12.08
N ALA A 245 -12.72 -17.63 13.39
CA ALA A 245 -11.56 -17.67 14.28
C ALA A 245 -11.09 -19.07 14.71
N ARG A 246 -11.95 -20.10 14.69
CA ARG A 246 -11.65 -21.42 15.28
C ARG A 246 -11.66 -22.57 14.27
N ASP A 247 -12.51 -22.51 13.25
CA ASP A 247 -12.74 -23.65 12.34
C ASP A 247 -11.89 -23.58 11.04
N GLY A 248 -10.94 -22.63 10.95
CA GLY A 248 -9.84 -22.67 9.98
C GLY A 248 -9.76 -21.52 8.97
N SER A 249 -10.78 -20.66 8.87
CA SER A 249 -10.76 -19.50 7.96
C SER A 249 -9.96 -18.32 8.51
N THR A 250 -8.63 -18.37 8.42
CA THR A 250 -7.77 -17.27 8.92
C THR A 250 -7.84 -15.98 8.09
N HIS A 251 -8.50 -15.99 6.93
CA HIS A 251 -8.60 -14.87 5.99
C HIS A 251 -9.76 -15.08 5.01
N GLY A 252 -10.12 -14.05 4.26
CA GLY A 252 -11.03 -14.16 3.12
C GLY A 252 -12.20 -13.16 3.12
N VAL A 253 -13.22 -13.44 2.32
CA VAL A 253 -14.40 -12.59 2.20
C VAL A 253 -15.49 -13.05 3.17
N VAL A 254 -15.89 -12.16 4.08
CA VAL A 254 -17.04 -12.32 4.97
C VAL A 254 -18.27 -11.73 4.31
N GLN A 255 -19.26 -12.56 4.02
CA GLN A 255 -20.55 -12.12 3.52
C GLN A 255 -21.52 -11.94 4.68
N LEU A 256 -22.16 -10.78 4.69
CA LEU A 256 -23.28 -10.41 5.52
C LEU A 256 -24.39 -9.86 4.64
N HIS A 257 -25.56 -9.63 5.22
CA HIS A 257 -26.69 -9.01 4.56
C HIS A 257 -27.10 -7.77 5.36
N ASP A 258 -27.24 -6.62 4.70
CA ASP A 258 -27.69 -5.37 5.33
C ASP A 258 -29.21 -5.16 5.18
N ARG A 259 -29.84 -6.02 4.38
CA ARG A 259 -31.27 -6.10 4.14
C ARG A 259 -31.69 -7.56 4.08
N ARG A 260 -33.00 -7.78 4.14
CA ARG A 260 -33.62 -9.10 4.00
C ARG A 260 -34.40 -9.17 2.70
N PRO A 261 -34.36 -10.29 1.97
CA PRO A 261 -35.24 -10.53 0.83
C PRO A 261 -36.71 -10.77 1.21
N THR A 262 -37.02 -11.18 2.47
CA THR A 262 -38.36 -11.71 2.84
C THR A 262 -38.97 -11.21 4.16
N SER A 263 -38.27 -10.42 5.00
CA SER A 263 -38.84 -9.91 6.27
C SER A 263 -38.16 -8.63 6.79
N TRP A 264 -38.76 -7.88 7.73
CA TRP A 264 -38.37 -6.49 8.05
C TRP A 264 -37.34 -6.31 9.18
N GLU A 265 -36.70 -7.35 9.72
CA GLU A 265 -35.81 -7.19 10.89
C GLU A 265 -34.39 -6.69 10.54
N THR A 266 -34.26 -5.61 9.76
CA THR A 266 -32.97 -4.93 9.46
C THR A 266 -32.16 -4.59 10.72
N ARG A 267 -32.83 -4.42 11.87
CA ARG A 267 -32.17 -4.21 13.17
C ARG A 267 -31.28 -5.36 13.62
N LYS A 268 -31.54 -6.60 13.19
CA LYS A 268 -30.71 -7.77 13.54
C LYS A 268 -29.36 -7.72 12.81
N ALA A 269 -29.32 -7.28 11.55
CA ALA A 269 -28.09 -7.05 10.80
C ALA A 269 -27.22 -5.97 11.48
N VAL A 270 -27.81 -4.81 11.78
CA VAL A 270 -27.13 -3.74 12.54
C VAL A 270 -26.56 -4.26 13.87
N SER A 271 -27.37 -5.02 14.62
CA SER A 271 -26.96 -5.57 15.92
C SER A 271 -25.87 -6.63 15.81
N LEU A 272 -25.88 -7.43 14.74
CA LEU A 272 -24.84 -8.41 14.43
C LEU A 272 -23.52 -7.70 14.09
N THR A 273 -23.53 -6.75 13.16
CA THR A 273 -22.34 -5.98 12.76
C THR A 273 -21.69 -5.30 13.96
N LYS A 274 -22.50 -4.64 14.82
CA LYS A 274 -22.00 -3.93 16.01
C LYS A 274 -21.34 -4.85 17.05
N ARG A 275 -21.59 -6.17 17.00
CA ARG A 275 -20.99 -7.18 17.87
C ARG A 275 -19.82 -7.89 17.21
N LEU A 276 -19.98 -8.29 15.96
CA LEU A 276 -19.01 -9.09 15.22
C LEU A 276 -17.72 -8.31 14.94
N ILE A 277 -17.83 -7.05 14.50
CA ILE A 277 -16.67 -6.27 14.05
C ILE A 277 -15.69 -5.96 15.19
N PRO A 278 -16.13 -5.47 16.38
CA PRO A 278 -15.22 -5.30 17.50
C PRO A 278 -14.55 -6.61 17.92
N ALA A 279 -15.30 -7.72 17.95
CA ALA A 279 -14.76 -9.03 18.33
C ALA A 279 -13.69 -9.53 17.35
N LEU A 280 -13.90 -9.37 16.04
CA LEU A 280 -12.88 -9.71 15.03
C LEU A 280 -11.63 -8.81 15.16
N GLN A 281 -11.80 -7.52 15.43
CA GLN A 281 -10.65 -6.62 15.66
C GLN A 281 -9.89 -6.98 16.96
N GLU A 282 -10.58 -7.40 18.02
CA GLU A 282 -9.97 -7.90 19.26
C GLU A 282 -9.19 -9.20 19.04
N LEU A 283 -9.61 -10.02 18.08
CA LEU A 283 -8.88 -11.21 17.63
C LEU A 283 -7.69 -10.89 16.70
N GLY A 284 -7.50 -9.62 16.34
CA GLY A 284 -6.36 -9.15 15.54
C GLY A 284 -6.58 -9.16 14.03
N TYR A 285 -7.82 -9.30 13.55
CA TYR A 285 -8.11 -9.22 12.12
C TYR A 285 -8.01 -7.78 11.60
N THR A 286 -7.41 -7.65 10.41
CA THR A 286 -7.34 -6.42 9.63
C THR A 286 -8.36 -6.48 8.49
N PHE A 287 -9.08 -5.39 8.26
CA PHE A 287 -10.10 -5.32 7.21
C PHE A 287 -9.56 -4.60 5.99
N VAL A 288 -9.68 -5.23 4.82
CA VAL A 288 -9.22 -4.70 3.53
C VAL A 288 -10.37 -4.65 2.52
N PRO A 289 -10.37 -3.68 1.59
CA PRO A 289 -11.37 -3.63 0.54
C PRO A 289 -11.18 -4.81 -0.44
N LEU A 290 -12.19 -5.10 -1.27
CA LEU A 290 -12.15 -6.26 -2.18
C LEU A 290 -11.02 -6.19 -3.21
N ASP A 291 -10.56 -4.99 -3.58
CA ASP A 291 -9.42 -4.77 -4.47
C ASP A 291 -8.06 -5.15 -3.87
N ALA A 292 -8.03 -5.59 -2.61
CA ALA A 292 -6.86 -6.22 -1.99
C ALA A 292 -6.72 -7.71 -2.35
N ILE A 293 -7.77 -8.32 -2.92
CA ILE A 293 -7.75 -9.72 -3.36
C ILE A 293 -6.95 -9.79 -4.67
N PRO A 294 -5.91 -10.63 -4.75
CA PRO A 294 -5.16 -10.87 -5.97
C PRO A 294 -6.06 -11.04 -7.20
N GLY A 295 -5.88 -10.19 -8.21
CA GLY A 295 -6.66 -10.21 -9.45
C GLY A 295 -7.93 -9.36 -9.47
N VAL A 296 -8.39 -8.82 -8.32
CA VAL A 296 -9.48 -7.84 -8.27
C VAL A 296 -8.89 -6.44 -8.35
N LEU A 297 -8.59 -5.95 -9.54
CA LEU A 297 -7.90 -4.66 -9.72
C LEU A 297 -8.61 -3.79 -10.75
N GLY A 298 -8.66 -2.49 -10.49
CA GLY A 298 -9.20 -1.51 -11.41
C GLY A 298 -8.28 -1.22 -12.60
N PRO A 299 -8.72 -0.37 -13.54
CA PRO A 299 -7.90 0.08 -14.66
C PRO A 299 -6.80 1.06 -14.24
N ARG A 300 -7.01 1.84 -13.17
CA ARG A 300 -5.98 2.64 -12.48
C ARG A 300 -5.00 1.69 -11.76
N ARG A 301 -3.88 1.34 -12.42
CA ARG A 301 -2.91 0.38 -11.89
C ARG A 301 -1.52 0.53 -12.50
N PHE A 302 -0.53 -0.05 -11.84
CA PHE A 302 0.76 -0.36 -12.44
C PHE A 302 0.67 -1.65 -13.29
N ASP A 303 1.50 -1.76 -14.32
CA ASP A 303 1.54 -2.96 -15.17
C ASP A 303 2.27 -4.10 -14.45
N GLU A 304 1.54 -4.96 -13.76
CA GLU A 304 2.12 -6.07 -12.99
C GLU A 304 2.91 -7.06 -13.87
N GLU A 305 2.46 -7.30 -15.10
CA GLU A 305 3.10 -8.23 -16.05
C GLU A 305 4.43 -7.67 -16.59
N ALA A 306 4.59 -6.35 -16.60
CA ALA A 306 5.81 -5.68 -17.04
C ALA A 306 6.86 -5.49 -15.94
N LEU A 307 6.59 -5.90 -14.69
CA LEU A 307 7.54 -5.76 -13.59
C LEU A 307 8.84 -6.52 -13.87
N SER A 308 9.92 -5.77 -14.06
CA SER A 308 11.19 -6.31 -14.54
C SER A 308 12.38 -5.60 -13.92
N VAL A 309 13.56 -6.24 -13.95
CA VAL A 309 14.80 -5.61 -13.47
C VAL A 309 15.26 -4.55 -14.47
N TRP A 310 15.27 -3.30 -14.04
CA TRP A 310 15.79 -2.19 -14.87
C TRP A 310 17.28 -1.93 -14.63
N THR A 311 17.80 -2.31 -13.47
CA THR A 311 19.26 -2.27 -13.18
C THR A 311 19.66 -3.30 -12.13
N HIS A 312 20.87 -3.85 -12.27
CA HIS A 312 21.49 -4.76 -11.29
C HIS A 312 22.40 -4.04 -10.27
N GLU A 313 22.66 -2.75 -10.46
CA GLU A 313 23.72 -2.00 -9.75
C GLU A 313 23.49 -1.82 -8.25
N PHE A 314 22.25 -1.91 -7.80
CA PHE A 314 21.84 -1.69 -6.40
C PHE A 314 21.36 -2.98 -5.69
N GLY A 315 21.68 -4.15 -6.25
CA GLY A 315 21.25 -5.46 -5.72
C GLY A 315 22.08 -5.97 -4.55
N ASP A 316 21.56 -6.98 -3.84
CA ASP A 316 22.30 -7.74 -2.83
C ASP A 316 23.49 -8.46 -3.47
N ASP A 317 23.34 -8.96 -4.72
CA ASP A 317 24.40 -9.71 -5.42
C ASP A 317 25.65 -8.85 -5.71
N VAL A 318 25.52 -7.52 -5.63
CA VAL A 318 26.62 -6.55 -5.74
C VAL A 318 26.90 -5.81 -4.42
N GLY A 319 26.39 -6.32 -3.30
CA GLY A 319 26.76 -5.90 -1.95
C GLY A 319 26.02 -4.68 -1.39
N TRP A 320 24.86 -4.31 -1.95
CA TRP A 320 24.07 -3.19 -1.41
C TRP A 320 23.26 -3.54 -0.16
N ASP A 321 23.22 -4.81 0.25
CA ASP A 321 22.55 -5.27 1.46
C ASP A 321 23.42 -5.23 2.72
N VAL A 322 24.71 -4.93 2.58
CA VAL A 322 25.69 -4.96 3.68
C VAL A 322 25.37 -3.96 4.80
N ALA A 323 24.70 -2.86 4.49
CA ALA A 323 24.28 -1.86 5.47
C ALA A 323 23.01 -1.13 5.01
N ARG A 324 22.20 -0.71 5.98
CA ARG A 324 21.01 0.10 5.73
C ARG A 324 21.33 1.49 5.20
N SER A 325 22.47 2.05 5.58
CA SER A 325 23.04 3.24 4.94
C SER A 325 23.31 3.09 3.43
N HIS A 326 23.32 1.88 2.87
CA HIS A 326 23.42 1.66 1.43
C HIS A 326 22.04 1.57 0.80
N TRP A 327 21.31 0.47 1.03
CA TRP A 327 19.98 0.28 0.42
C TRP A 327 18.92 1.29 0.86
N GLY A 328 18.99 1.82 2.08
CA GLY A 328 18.03 2.78 2.62
C GLY A 328 18.26 4.22 2.12
N SER A 329 19.40 4.47 1.47
CA SER A 329 19.77 5.76 0.89
C SER A 329 19.29 5.94 -0.56
N LEU A 330 18.71 4.89 -1.17
CA LEU A 330 18.23 4.95 -2.55
C LEU A 330 17.12 5.98 -2.68
N ARG A 331 17.26 6.96 -3.58
CA ARG A 331 16.26 8.01 -3.86
C ARG A 331 16.27 8.37 -5.34
N PHE A 332 15.09 8.71 -5.85
CA PHE A 332 14.92 9.44 -7.09
C PHE A 332 15.28 10.91 -6.90
N ALA A 333 15.88 11.50 -7.93
CA ALA A 333 16.28 12.90 -7.96
C ALA A 333 16.38 13.36 -9.42
N ASP A 334 16.04 14.60 -9.72
CA ASP A 334 16.25 15.20 -11.05
C ASP A 334 17.60 15.91 -11.06
N LEU A 335 18.68 15.18 -11.33
CA LEU A 335 20.04 15.73 -11.21
C LEU A 335 20.45 16.60 -12.42
N GLN A 336 19.58 16.75 -13.42
CA GLN A 336 19.88 17.41 -14.69
C GLN A 336 18.82 18.45 -15.09
N GLY A 337 17.82 18.70 -14.22
CA GLY A 337 16.72 19.63 -14.45
C GLY A 337 15.92 19.34 -15.71
N ASP A 338 15.89 18.08 -16.18
CA ASP A 338 15.24 17.70 -17.44
C ASP A 338 13.83 17.09 -17.24
N GLY A 339 13.36 17.07 -15.99
CA GLY A 339 12.12 16.50 -15.54
C GLY A 339 12.13 14.97 -15.49
N ARG A 340 13.29 14.31 -15.64
CA ARG A 340 13.43 12.86 -15.54
C ARG A 340 14.27 12.51 -14.33
N LEU A 341 13.75 11.59 -13.54
CA LEU A 341 14.43 11.18 -12.33
C LEU A 341 15.56 10.19 -12.60
N GLU A 342 16.74 10.46 -12.07
CA GLU A 342 17.79 9.48 -11.81
C GLU A 342 17.45 8.64 -10.60
N LEU A 343 17.96 7.40 -10.54
CA LEU A 343 18.03 6.64 -9.29
C LEU A 343 19.43 6.70 -8.70
N CYS A 344 19.54 7.27 -7.51
CA CYS A 344 20.80 7.46 -6.81
C CYS A 344 20.81 6.74 -5.48
N GLY A 345 21.99 6.31 -5.05
CA GLY A 345 22.21 5.84 -3.69
C GLY A 345 23.66 5.98 -3.29
N ARG A 346 23.90 5.93 -1.99
CA ARG A 346 25.24 6.00 -1.41
C ARG A 346 25.77 4.60 -1.12
N GLY A 347 26.84 4.23 -1.82
CA GLY A 347 27.58 2.98 -1.61
C GLY A 347 28.82 3.18 -0.72
N ASN A 348 29.74 2.23 -0.81
CA ASN A 348 30.99 2.27 -0.05
C ASN A 348 31.97 3.37 -0.50
N THR A 349 31.98 3.73 -1.79
CA THR A 349 32.90 4.71 -2.38
C THR A 349 32.30 6.09 -2.64
N GLY A 350 31.06 6.34 -2.20
CA GLY A 350 30.35 7.60 -2.41
C GLY A 350 28.98 7.40 -3.05
N VAL A 351 28.46 8.43 -3.73
CA VAL A 351 27.12 8.40 -4.35
C VAL A 351 27.22 7.90 -5.79
N ARG A 352 26.41 6.88 -6.09
CA ARG A 352 26.29 6.26 -7.40
C ARG A 352 24.88 6.46 -7.92
N CYS A 353 24.77 6.85 -9.19
CA CYS A 353 23.49 7.08 -9.83
C CYS A 353 23.41 6.34 -11.18
N VAL A 354 22.19 6.03 -11.57
CA VAL A 354 21.82 5.56 -12.90
C VAL A 354 20.77 6.51 -13.48
N SER A 355 20.91 6.85 -14.75
CA SER A 355 19.95 7.70 -15.45
C SER A 355 18.91 6.85 -16.16
N THR A 356 17.69 7.36 -16.26
CA THR A 356 16.62 6.71 -17.04
C THR A 356 16.93 6.81 -18.53
N TYR A 357 16.53 5.80 -19.29
CA TYR A 357 16.53 5.88 -20.75
C TYR A 357 15.26 5.24 -21.32
N HIS A 358 14.86 5.73 -22.50
CA HIS A 358 13.72 5.24 -23.27
C HIS A 358 14.13 4.98 -24.70
N LEU A 359 14.10 3.71 -25.13
CA LEU A 359 14.42 3.26 -26.49
C LEU A 359 13.21 2.53 -27.08
N GLY A 360 12.31 3.29 -27.70
CA GLY A 360 11.03 2.77 -28.19
C GLY A 360 10.14 2.34 -27.02
N ARG A 361 9.78 1.06 -26.94
CA ARG A 361 9.01 0.48 -25.81
C ARG A 361 9.87 -0.03 -24.66
N ARG A 362 11.20 0.10 -24.75
CA ARG A 362 12.11 -0.34 -23.67
C ARG A 362 12.49 0.85 -22.82
N ALA A 363 12.08 0.82 -21.56
CA ALA A 363 12.60 1.67 -20.51
C ALA A 363 13.64 0.92 -19.69
N GLY A 364 14.51 1.66 -19.01
CA GLY A 364 15.50 1.09 -18.12
C GLY A 364 16.42 2.14 -17.55
N PHE A 365 17.47 1.67 -16.88
CA PHE A 365 18.50 2.51 -16.30
C PHE A 365 19.85 2.25 -16.94
N THR A 366 20.67 3.29 -17.08
CA THR A 366 22.05 3.16 -17.55
C THR A 366 22.91 2.36 -16.56
N SER A 367 24.15 2.06 -16.95
CA SER A 367 25.15 1.60 -15.97
C SER A 367 25.38 2.67 -14.91
N ALA A 368 25.66 2.23 -13.68
CA ALA A 368 25.89 3.17 -12.60
C ALA A 368 27.20 3.93 -12.79
N ARG A 369 27.15 5.23 -12.54
CA ARG A 369 28.33 6.10 -12.47
C ARG A 369 28.49 6.59 -11.05
N THR A 370 29.73 6.78 -10.60
CA THR A 370 29.99 7.49 -9.35
C THR A 370 29.89 8.98 -9.65
N TYR A 371 28.88 9.64 -9.10
CA TYR A 371 28.62 11.06 -9.31
C TYR A 371 29.50 11.91 -8.38
N THR A 372 29.67 11.46 -7.13
CA THR A 372 30.62 12.04 -6.19
C THR A 372 31.25 10.98 -5.30
N ALA A 373 32.54 11.15 -4.96
CA ALA A 373 33.22 10.32 -3.96
C ALA A 373 32.88 10.74 -2.51
N ALA A 374 32.19 11.86 -2.34
CA ALA A 374 31.72 12.33 -1.04
C ALA A 374 30.73 11.35 -0.41
N PHE A 375 30.58 11.46 0.91
CA PHE A 375 29.66 10.64 1.71
C PHE A 375 30.01 9.14 1.68
N SER A 376 31.27 8.78 1.41
CA SER A 376 31.71 7.39 1.35
C SER A 376 31.78 6.69 2.73
N ASP A 377 32.04 5.39 2.76
CA ASP A 377 32.30 4.68 4.03
C ASP A 377 33.57 5.22 4.69
N ALA A 378 34.57 5.59 3.88
CA ALA A 378 35.82 6.19 4.35
C ALA A 378 35.61 7.58 4.98
N ASP A 379 34.59 8.33 4.53
CA ASP A 379 34.17 9.60 5.15
C ASP A 379 33.37 9.39 6.47
N GLY A 380 33.10 8.13 6.82
CA GLY A 380 32.42 7.75 8.05
C GLY A 380 30.90 7.73 7.95
N TYR A 381 30.33 7.60 6.75
CA TYR A 381 28.88 7.55 6.53
C TYR A 381 28.27 6.14 6.61
N LEU A 382 29.04 5.10 6.92
CA LEU A 382 28.50 3.74 7.11
C LEU A 382 27.41 3.64 8.22
N PRO A 383 27.48 4.38 9.34
CA PRO A 383 26.38 4.37 10.32
C PRO A 383 25.09 4.98 9.75
N ASP A 384 23.94 4.32 9.96
CA ASP A 384 22.62 4.76 9.47
C ASP A 384 22.30 6.21 9.81
N ARG A 385 22.63 6.67 11.02
CA ARG A 385 22.40 8.05 11.50
C ARG A 385 23.10 9.15 10.69
N TYR A 386 23.93 8.75 9.73
CA TYR A 386 24.58 9.62 8.74
C TYR A 386 24.25 9.13 7.32
N GLY A 387 24.60 7.89 6.95
CA GLY A 387 24.50 7.44 5.55
C GLY A 387 23.08 7.20 5.05
N ALA A 388 22.11 6.87 5.93
CA ALA A 388 20.71 6.73 5.54
C ALA A 388 19.97 8.08 5.44
N THR A 389 20.68 9.20 5.61
CA THR A 389 20.15 10.57 5.56
C THR A 389 20.46 11.29 4.26
N LEU A 390 20.82 10.55 3.20
CA LEU A 390 21.03 11.12 1.87
C LEU A 390 19.72 11.76 1.39
N MET A 391 19.79 13.01 0.99
CA MET A 391 18.67 13.83 0.52
C MET A 391 19.09 14.53 -0.77
N PHE A 392 18.10 14.78 -1.63
CA PHE A 392 18.25 15.47 -2.90
C PHE A 392 17.27 16.66 -2.94
N GLY A 393 17.67 17.75 -3.59
CA GLY A 393 16.87 18.96 -3.77
C GLY A 393 17.73 20.10 -4.29
N ASP A 394 17.20 20.93 -5.19
CA ASP A 394 17.87 22.12 -5.72
C ASP A 394 18.09 23.17 -4.62
N LEU A 395 19.34 23.46 -4.22
CA LEU A 395 19.62 24.40 -3.13
C LEU A 395 19.96 25.82 -3.61
N ASP A 396 20.17 26.02 -4.91
CA ASP A 396 20.59 27.30 -5.46
C ASP A 396 19.78 27.82 -6.64
N ALA A 397 18.63 27.20 -6.89
CA ALA A 397 17.63 27.55 -7.90
C ALA A 397 18.21 27.53 -9.32
N ASP A 398 19.06 26.53 -9.61
CA ASP A 398 19.61 26.32 -10.95
C ASP A 398 18.86 25.25 -11.77
N GLY A 399 17.91 24.56 -11.14
CA GLY A 399 17.07 23.51 -11.71
C GLY A 399 17.62 22.11 -11.53
N ASP A 400 18.86 21.94 -11.04
CA ASP A 400 19.45 20.63 -10.78
C ASP A 400 19.36 20.27 -9.29
N ASP A 401 18.99 19.02 -8.97
CA ASP A 401 19.02 18.55 -7.58
C ASP A 401 20.46 18.43 -7.04
N ASP A 402 20.71 19.08 -5.89
CA ASP A 402 21.94 18.92 -5.13
C ASP A 402 21.86 17.72 -4.17
N ILE A 403 23.00 17.34 -3.57
CA ILE A 403 23.07 16.22 -2.62
C ILE A 403 23.46 16.71 -1.24
N CYS A 404 22.62 16.46 -0.25
CA CYS A 404 22.94 16.67 1.16
C CYS A 404 22.93 15.37 1.96
N ALA A 405 23.76 15.32 3.00
CA ALA A 405 23.69 14.29 4.03
C ALA A 405 24.07 14.85 5.39
N ARG A 406 23.43 14.32 6.43
CA ARG A 406 23.71 14.67 7.82
C ARG A 406 24.98 13.98 8.32
N TYR A 407 25.76 14.69 9.12
CA TYR A 407 26.88 14.15 9.88
C TYR A 407 26.83 14.56 11.35
N ARG A 408 27.83 14.15 12.15
CA ARG A 408 27.85 14.39 13.61
C ARG A 408 27.79 15.87 14.01
N ASP A 409 28.31 16.77 13.16
CA ASP A 409 28.51 18.19 13.47
C ASP A 409 27.77 19.15 12.51
N GLY A 410 26.81 18.63 11.74
CA GLY A 410 25.98 19.44 10.84
C GLY A 410 25.48 18.66 9.63
N VAL A 411 24.94 19.40 8.66
CA VAL A 411 24.57 18.87 7.33
C VAL A 411 25.57 19.36 6.30
N TYR A 412 26.02 18.43 5.46
CA TYR A 412 26.99 18.66 4.41
C TYR A 412 26.34 18.45 3.06
N CYS A 413 26.63 19.33 2.11
CA CYS A 413 26.07 19.23 0.77
C CYS A 413 27.16 19.39 -0.30
N VAL A 414 26.91 18.80 -1.46
CA VAL A 414 27.64 18.99 -2.70
C VAL A 414 26.65 19.43 -3.75
N LYS A 415 26.97 20.51 -4.45
CA LYS A 415 26.10 21.02 -5.49
C LYS A 415 26.25 20.24 -6.79
N SER A 416 25.17 20.12 -7.55
CA SER A 416 25.23 19.82 -8.97
C SER A 416 26.07 20.89 -9.67
N LEU A 417 26.79 20.43 -10.68
CA LEU A 417 27.58 21.24 -11.60
C LEU A 417 27.37 20.68 -13.02
N TRP A 418 26.19 20.11 -13.30
CA TRP A 418 25.91 19.38 -14.53
C TRP A 418 26.00 20.29 -15.75
N ASP A 419 25.45 21.50 -15.66
CA ASP A 419 25.55 22.56 -16.66
C ASP A 419 26.99 22.93 -17.03
N SER A 420 27.94 22.73 -16.12
CA SER A 420 29.36 22.98 -16.37
C SER A 420 30.11 21.77 -16.94
N GLY A 421 29.44 20.62 -17.09
CA GLY A 421 30.01 19.35 -17.54
C GLY A 421 30.91 18.64 -16.51
N VAL A 422 30.93 19.13 -15.27
CA VAL A 422 31.79 18.60 -14.18
C VAL A 422 31.07 17.52 -13.35
N GLY A 423 29.74 17.44 -13.44
CA GLY A 423 28.93 16.51 -12.66
C GLY A 423 28.58 17.12 -11.32
N PHE A 424 29.37 16.84 -10.28
CA PHE A 424 29.11 17.32 -8.91
C PHE A 424 30.33 17.98 -8.28
N GLN A 425 30.09 18.83 -7.29
CA GLN A 425 31.13 19.29 -6.39
C GLN A 425 31.79 18.08 -5.68
N GLN A 426 33.13 18.01 -5.75
CA GLN A 426 33.89 16.86 -5.24
C GLN A 426 34.15 16.92 -3.74
N VAL A 427 34.05 18.11 -3.13
CA VAL A 427 34.31 18.31 -1.70
C VAL A 427 33.01 18.77 -1.03
N PRO A 428 32.45 17.98 -0.08
CA PRO A 428 31.26 18.37 0.64
C PRO A 428 31.52 19.59 1.54
N VAL A 429 30.63 20.57 1.48
CA VAL A 429 30.69 21.77 2.31
C VAL A 429 29.66 21.63 3.43
N ARG A 430 30.01 22.05 4.66
CA ARG A 430 29.02 22.11 5.74
C ARG A 430 28.11 23.32 5.55
N TRP A 431 26.83 23.08 5.28
CA TRP A 431 25.82 24.12 5.07
C TRP A 431 25.22 24.63 6.38
N THR A 432 25.14 23.79 7.41
CA THR A 432 24.70 24.22 8.75
C THR A 432 25.32 23.39 9.86
N ARG A 433 25.37 23.95 11.09
CA ARG A 433 25.70 23.23 12.33
C ARG A 433 24.44 22.70 13.03
N ASP A 434 23.27 23.12 12.59
CA ASP A 434 21.98 22.58 13.01
C ASP A 434 21.84 21.12 12.60
N PHE A 435 20.81 20.46 13.14
CA PHE A 435 20.54 19.04 12.91
C PHE A 435 21.68 18.09 13.31
N SER A 436 22.64 18.54 14.11
CA SER A 436 23.84 17.79 14.52
C SER A 436 23.61 16.93 15.79
N ASP A 437 24.52 15.98 16.06
CA ASP A 437 24.44 15.13 17.26
C ASP A 437 24.48 15.98 18.53
N GLY A 438 25.38 16.97 18.56
CA GLY A 438 25.52 17.91 19.67
C GLY A 438 24.31 18.84 19.88
N ARG A 439 23.38 18.91 18.92
CA ARG A 439 22.12 19.65 19.01
C ARG A 439 20.90 18.73 19.17
N GLY A 440 21.10 17.46 19.55
CA GLY A 440 20.02 16.54 19.92
C GLY A 440 19.47 15.66 18.80
N TRP A 441 20.00 15.76 17.58
CA TRP A 441 19.48 15.08 16.39
C TRP A 441 20.08 13.67 16.15
N SER A 442 20.73 13.08 17.14
CA SER A 442 21.36 11.75 17.02
C SER A 442 20.37 10.57 17.03
N GLN A 443 19.10 10.83 17.34
CA GLN A 443 18.05 9.82 17.47
C GLN A 443 17.27 9.65 16.17
N GLU A 444 16.94 8.41 15.79
CA GLU A 444 16.33 8.10 14.48
C GLU A 444 14.99 8.79 14.23
N ARG A 445 14.22 9.02 15.29
CA ARG A 445 12.98 9.79 15.21
C ARG A 445 13.16 11.26 14.80
N TYR A 446 14.39 11.76 14.77
CA TYR A 446 14.72 13.10 14.30
C TYR A 446 15.49 13.03 12.98
N TRP A 447 16.66 12.36 12.94
CA TRP A 447 17.44 12.31 11.69
C TRP A 447 16.73 11.55 10.55
N GLY A 448 15.86 10.59 10.86
CA GLY A 448 15.08 9.86 9.85
C GLY A 448 13.93 10.66 9.26
N SER A 449 13.63 11.84 9.83
CA SER A 449 12.58 12.74 9.36
C SER A 449 13.09 13.85 8.45
N LEU A 450 14.40 14.01 8.29
CA LEU A 450 14.97 15.11 7.50
C LEU A 450 14.57 15.00 6.03
N ARG A 451 14.15 16.13 5.45
CA ARG A 451 13.81 16.28 4.03
C ARG A 451 14.36 17.61 3.51
N LEU A 452 14.69 17.62 2.23
CA LEU A 452 14.88 18.84 1.45
C LEU A 452 13.57 19.11 0.71
N VAL A 453 13.06 20.34 0.81
CA VAL A 453 11.79 20.77 0.21
C VAL A 453 11.75 22.29 0.16
N ASP A 454 11.33 22.89 -0.95
CA ASP A 454 11.03 24.33 -0.98
C ASP A 454 9.70 24.55 -0.22
N VAL A 455 9.77 25.15 0.97
CA VAL A 455 8.59 25.43 1.80
C VAL A 455 8.20 26.91 1.79
N ASP A 456 9.01 27.78 1.19
CA ASP A 456 8.75 29.22 1.14
C ASP A 456 8.59 29.79 -0.28
N GLY A 457 8.58 28.92 -1.29
CA GLY A 457 8.29 29.22 -2.69
C GLY A 457 9.39 30.04 -3.35
N ASP A 458 10.64 29.86 -2.91
CA ASP A 458 11.78 30.64 -3.37
C ASP A 458 12.68 29.93 -4.41
N ASP A 459 12.19 28.78 -4.89
CA ASP A 459 12.79 27.79 -5.79
C ASP A 459 14.05 27.12 -5.20
N ARG A 460 14.27 27.20 -3.89
CA ARG A 460 15.38 26.50 -3.22
C ARG A 460 14.85 25.57 -2.14
N ALA A 461 15.33 24.34 -2.17
CA ALA A 461 15.01 23.34 -1.19
C ALA A 461 15.58 23.69 0.19
N ASP A 462 14.68 23.86 1.15
CA ASP A 462 14.97 24.08 2.55
C ASP A 462 15.17 22.78 3.31
N LEU A 463 15.93 22.83 4.41
CA LEU A 463 16.11 21.66 5.26
C LEU A 463 15.09 21.63 6.38
N CYS A 464 14.10 20.75 6.26
CA CYS A 464 13.05 20.54 7.23
C CYS A 464 13.19 19.23 8.00
N GLY A 465 12.67 19.19 9.22
CA GLY A 465 12.65 17.98 10.04
C GLY A 465 11.77 18.09 11.27
N ARG A 466 11.50 16.93 11.87
CA ARG A 466 10.72 16.80 13.10
C ARG A 466 11.59 17.03 14.33
N SER A 467 11.14 17.90 15.21
CA SER A 467 11.74 18.21 16.52
C SER A 467 10.89 17.68 17.68
N ASN A 468 11.19 18.09 18.91
CA ASN A 468 10.32 17.82 20.05
C ASN A 468 9.03 18.66 20.03
N ALA A 469 9.11 19.92 19.56
CA ALA A 469 8.01 20.87 19.60
C ALA A 469 7.09 20.80 18.37
N GLY A 470 7.57 20.21 17.27
CA GLY A 470 6.82 20.10 16.02
C GLY A 470 7.76 20.08 14.82
N ILE A 471 7.39 20.76 13.73
CA ILE A 471 8.19 20.81 12.49
C ILE A 471 9.04 22.08 12.48
N VAL A 472 10.33 21.89 12.18
CA VAL A 472 11.30 22.97 12.07
C VAL A 472 11.98 22.93 10.72
N CYS A 473 12.23 24.10 10.14
CA CYS A 473 12.91 24.25 8.86
C CYS A 473 14.03 25.28 8.96
N ALA A 474 15.10 25.06 8.20
CA ALA A 474 16.19 26.01 8.04
C ALA A 474 16.31 26.36 6.56
N ARG A 475 15.98 27.61 6.23
CA ARG A 475 15.83 28.03 4.85
C ARG A 475 17.13 28.11 4.08
N ALA A 476 17.16 27.68 2.83
CA ALA A 476 18.30 27.84 1.94
C ALA A 476 18.59 29.33 1.71
N ARG A 477 19.86 29.65 1.45
CA ARG A 477 20.28 31.02 1.19
C ARG A 477 20.88 31.11 -0.18
N ARG A 478 20.55 32.19 -0.91
CA ARG A 478 21.17 32.53 -2.20
C ARG A 478 22.70 32.61 -2.20
N ARG A 479 23.35 32.78 -1.04
CA ARG A 479 24.82 32.80 -0.92
C ARG A 479 25.42 31.45 -0.47
N GLY A 480 24.61 30.38 -0.46
CA GLY A 480 24.93 29.07 0.07
C GLY A 480 24.74 28.97 1.60
N GLY A 481 24.47 27.74 2.05
CA GLY A 481 24.23 27.40 3.46
C GLY A 481 22.77 27.63 3.89
N PHE A 482 22.39 27.04 5.02
CA PHE A 482 21.06 27.22 5.58
C PHE A 482 20.99 28.35 6.62
N GLY A 483 19.80 28.91 6.76
CA GLY A 483 19.38 29.89 7.74
C GLY A 483 19.43 29.41 9.19
N PRO A 484 19.01 30.26 10.14
CA PRO A 484 18.67 29.79 11.48
C PRO A 484 17.52 28.77 11.40
N LEU A 485 17.44 27.90 12.40
CA LEU A 485 16.32 26.96 12.53
C LEU A 485 15.07 27.70 13.00
N GLU A 486 13.99 27.59 12.25
CA GLU A 486 12.70 28.25 12.47
C GLU A 486 11.61 27.19 12.75
N GLY A 487 10.65 27.50 13.63
CA GLY A 487 9.47 26.66 13.86
C GLY A 487 8.40 26.96 12.81
N TRP A 488 7.94 25.92 12.13
CA TRP A 488 6.95 26.00 11.05
C TRP A 488 5.60 25.38 11.44
N LEU A 489 5.62 24.40 12.33
CA LEU A 489 4.44 23.86 12.99
C LEU A 489 4.79 23.64 14.45
N ASP A 490 4.06 24.29 15.34
CA ASP A 490 4.15 24.11 16.79
C ASP A 490 2.98 23.24 17.29
N ASP A 491 3.18 22.55 18.42
CA ASP A 491 2.15 21.83 19.17
C ASP A 491 1.43 20.66 18.45
N ASP A 492 1.89 20.25 17.26
CA ASP A 492 1.56 18.97 16.62
C ASP A 492 2.80 18.40 15.90
N PHE A 493 2.76 17.11 15.54
CA PHE A 493 3.83 16.30 14.95
C PHE A 493 5.08 16.16 15.82
N GLY A 494 5.23 16.94 16.88
CA GLY A 494 6.31 16.88 17.86
C GLY A 494 6.23 15.68 18.81
N ASP A 495 7.24 15.53 19.67
CA ASP A 495 7.24 14.58 20.79
C ASP A 495 6.36 15.07 21.96
N ASP A 496 6.11 16.38 22.03
CA ASP A 496 5.39 17.06 23.12
C ASP A 496 3.87 17.05 22.91
N ASP A 497 3.37 16.86 21.67
CA ASP A 497 1.95 16.64 21.35
C ASP A 497 1.46 15.29 21.91
N ASP A 498 2.11 14.21 21.48
CA ASP A 498 1.73 12.85 21.85
C ASP A 498 2.95 11.94 21.93
N SER A 499 3.19 11.39 23.12
CA SER A 499 4.31 10.48 23.38
C SER A 499 4.35 9.26 22.44
N ARG A 500 3.22 8.84 21.85
CA ARG A 500 3.16 7.77 20.85
C ARG A 500 3.94 8.13 19.59
N LEU A 501 4.00 9.41 19.22
CA LEU A 501 4.69 9.90 18.02
C LEU A 501 6.21 9.72 18.09
N ARG A 502 6.78 9.38 19.27
CA ARG A 502 8.19 8.98 19.41
C ARG A 502 8.52 7.66 18.70
N HIS A 503 7.51 6.84 18.42
CA HIS A 503 7.68 5.57 17.72
C HIS A 503 8.01 5.81 16.24
N LEU A 504 8.96 5.03 15.68
CA LEU A 504 9.48 5.25 14.32
C LEU A 504 8.41 5.13 13.23
N SER A 505 7.35 4.34 13.46
CA SER A 505 6.20 4.22 12.54
C SER A 505 5.39 5.50 12.35
N TYR A 506 5.72 6.55 13.09
CA TYR A 506 5.17 7.89 12.94
C TYR A 506 6.34 8.86 12.67
N ALA A 507 7.34 8.89 13.56
CA ALA A 507 8.41 9.88 13.52
C ALA A 507 9.23 9.92 12.21
N THR A 508 9.33 8.81 11.48
CA THR A 508 10.09 8.76 10.21
C THR A 508 9.19 8.82 8.97
N THR A 509 7.94 9.26 9.14
CA THR A 509 6.93 9.35 8.06
C THR A 509 6.60 10.79 7.68
N LEU A 510 7.51 11.74 7.99
CA LEU A 510 7.38 13.12 7.54
C LEU A 510 7.51 13.15 6.00
N MET A 511 6.51 13.74 5.35
CA MET A 511 6.38 13.86 3.91
C MET A 511 5.97 15.30 3.59
N PHE A 512 6.41 15.78 2.42
CA PHE A 512 6.02 17.07 1.89
C PHE A 512 5.57 16.93 0.44
N GLY A 513 4.66 17.80 0.00
CA GLY A 513 4.11 17.87 -1.35
C GLY A 513 2.88 18.77 -1.34
N ASP A 514 2.60 19.45 -2.44
CA ASP A 514 1.36 20.21 -2.63
C ASP A 514 0.20 19.22 -2.67
N ILE A 515 -0.72 19.27 -1.70
CA ILE A 515 -1.90 18.39 -1.65
C ILE A 515 -3.20 19.14 -1.93
N ASP A 516 -3.15 20.46 -2.14
CA ASP A 516 -4.33 21.29 -2.37
C ASP A 516 -4.31 22.22 -3.59
N GLY A 517 -3.30 22.06 -4.45
CA GLY A 517 -3.19 22.65 -5.77
C GLY A 517 -2.84 24.14 -5.72
N ASP A 518 -2.19 24.59 -4.64
CA ASP A 518 -1.75 25.97 -4.46
C ASP A 518 -0.28 26.22 -4.80
N ASP A 519 0.40 25.18 -5.33
CA ASP A 519 1.83 25.11 -5.67
C ASP A 519 2.79 25.19 -4.47
N ASP A 520 2.29 25.32 -3.22
CA ASP A 520 3.13 25.32 -2.02
C ASP A 520 3.24 23.92 -1.41
N ALA A 521 4.44 23.53 -0.96
CA ALA A 521 4.62 22.22 -0.34
C ALA A 521 3.96 22.14 1.06
N ASP A 522 2.94 21.30 1.20
CA ASP A 522 2.30 20.99 2.47
C ASP A 522 3.06 19.95 3.29
N VAL A 523 2.70 19.79 4.56
CA VAL A 523 3.30 18.78 5.43
C VAL A 523 2.31 17.71 5.85
N CYS A 524 2.67 16.45 5.61
CA CYS A 524 1.92 15.28 6.06
C CYS A 524 2.77 14.36 6.96
N MET A 525 2.11 13.71 7.91
CA MET A 525 2.71 12.71 8.78
C MET A 525 1.68 11.66 9.20
N ARG A 526 2.13 10.40 9.33
CA ARG A 526 1.30 9.34 9.88
C ARG A 526 1.14 9.48 11.40
N LYS A 527 -0.11 9.43 11.88
CA LYS A 527 -0.49 9.26 13.31
C LYS A 527 -1.28 7.94 13.48
N PRO A 528 -1.66 7.51 14.71
CA PRO A 528 -2.33 6.21 14.91
C PRO A 528 -3.61 6.00 14.10
N LEU A 529 -4.32 7.08 13.78
CA LEU A 529 -5.56 7.03 13.02
C LEU A 529 -5.38 7.11 11.51
N GLY A 530 -4.22 7.48 10.97
CA GLY A 530 -4.01 7.65 9.53
C GLY A 530 -3.03 8.76 9.20
N ILE A 531 -3.13 9.34 8.00
CA ILE A 531 -2.29 10.46 7.55
C ILE A 531 -2.96 11.78 7.95
N TYR A 532 -2.20 12.59 8.67
CA TYR A 532 -2.57 13.95 9.03
C TYR A 532 -1.75 14.90 8.20
N CYS A 533 -2.37 15.96 7.72
CA CYS A 533 -1.68 17.00 6.97
C CYS A 533 -2.06 18.39 7.48
N ALA A 534 -1.13 19.33 7.33
CA ALA A 534 -1.31 20.74 7.61
C ALA A 534 -0.90 21.54 6.36
N PRO A 535 -1.84 22.27 5.74
CA PRO A 535 -1.54 23.08 4.58
C PRO A 535 -0.49 24.16 4.85
N ASN A 536 0.32 24.52 3.87
CA ASN A 536 1.19 25.68 3.92
C ASN A 536 0.34 26.97 3.83
N LEU A 537 0.78 28.03 4.49
CA LEU A 537 0.08 29.31 4.53
C LEU A 537 1.03 30.47 4.19
N GLY A 538 2.08 30.20 3.41
CA GLY A 538 3.11 31.18 3.04
C GLY A 538 4.01 31.58 4.22
N GLY A 539 4.65 30.58 4.85
CA GLY A 539 5.68 30.79 5.88
C GLY A 539 5.44 30.08 7.22
N ARG A 540 4.34 29.33 7.35
CA ARG A 540 4.07 28.38 8.43
C ARG A 540 2.99 27.40 7.98
N PHE A 541 2.90 26.26 8.65
CA PHE A 541 1.81 25.32 8.42
C PHE A 541 0.55 25.68 9.22
N GLY A 542 -0.61 25.38 8.64
CA GLY A 542 -1.92 25.55 9.22
C GLY A 542 -2.28 24.49 10.26
N ALA A 543 -3.57 24.35 10.53
CA ALA A 543 -4.06 23.34 11.47
C ALA A 543 -3.95 21.94 10.88
N THR A 544 -3.41 21.01 11.66
CA THR A 544 -3.37 19.59 11.32
C THR A 544 -4.77 18.98 11.35
N ARG A 545 -5.10 18.21 10.31
CA ARG A 545 -6.35 17.44 10.24
C ARG A 545 -6.09 16.04 9.69
N LEU A 546 -6.98 15.09 9.97
CA LEU A 546 -6.92 13.76 9.37
C LEU A 546 -7.40 13.85 7.92
N TRP A 547 -6.55 13.51 6.96
CA TRP A 547 -6.88 13.53 5.53
C TRP A 547 -7.27 12.17 4.98
N SER A 548 -6.77 11.06 5.55
CA SER A 548 -6.90 9.73 4.92
C SER A 548 -8.13 8.90 5.31
N GLY A 549 -9.19 9.49 5.87
CA GLY A 549 -10.42 8.74 6.19
C GLY A 549 -10.22 7.50 7.09
N ARG A 550 -9.20 7.52 7.97
CA ARG A 550 -8.74 6.40 8.83
C ARG A 550 -7.97 5.26 8.15
N ARG A 551 -7.54 5.48 6.91
CA ARG A 551 -6.58 4.61 6.21
C ARG A 551 -5.14 4.95 6.54
N PHE A 552 -4.23 4.03 6.22
CA PHE A 552 -2.83 4.13 6.64
C PHE A 552 -2.66 4.09 8.17
N SER A 553 -3.68 3.61 8.89
CA SER A 553 -3.78 3.65 10.35
C SER A 553 -3.13 2.45 11.01
N ASP A 554 -3.05 2.45 12.34
CA ASP A 554 -2.56 1.28 13.08
C ASP A 554 -3.48 0.06 12.92
N ARG A 555 -4.79 0.30 12.76
CA ARG A 555 -5.79 -0.76 12.56
C ARG A 555 -5.76 -1.35 11.15
N ASP A 556 -5.15 -0.63 10.23
CA ASP A 556 -4.93 -1.00 8.84
C ASP A 556 -3.52 -1.63 8.65
N ASP A 557 -2.92 -2.11 9.75
CA ASP A 557 -1.61 -2.77 9.84
C ASP A 557 -0.37 -1.93 9.47
N TRP A 558 -0.53 -0.64 9.22
CA TRP A 558 0.59 0.23 8.81
C TRP A 558 1.64 0.47 9.90
N ARG A 559 1.37 0.15 11.17
CA ARG A 559 2.36 0.26 12.26
C ARG A 559 3.21 -0.99 12.46
N ARG A 560 2.87 -2.11 11.82
CA ARG A 560 3.48 -3.41 12.17
C ARG A 560 4.81 -3.67 11.48
N ARG A 561 4.99 -3.22 10.22
CA ARG A 561 6.25 -3.40 9.49
C ARG A 561 6.79 -2.14 8.83
N ARG A 562 8.11 -1.96 8.92
CA ARG A 562 8.83 -0.84 8.29
C ARG A 562 8.73 -0.84 6.78
N SER A 563 8.62 -2.02 6.17
CA SER A 563 8.32 -2.17 4.75
C SER A 563 6.95 -1.65 4.32
N SER A 564 6.10 -1.20 5.27
CA SER A 564 4.86 -0.46 4.99
C SER A 564 5.01 1.01 5.34
N TRP A 565 5.17 1.40 6.61
CA TRP A 565 5.25 2.82 6.96
C TRP A 565 6.48 3.53 6.38
N GLY A 566 7.58 2.82 6.13
CA GLY A 566 8.80 3.38 5.55
C GLY A 566 8.74 3.57 4.04
N SER A 567 7.68 3.08 3.39
CA SER A 567 7.42 3.25 1.96
C SER A 567 6.44 4.39 1.63
N LEU A 568 5.89 5.03 2.67
CA LEU A 568 4.96 6.15 2.51
C LEU A 568 5.65 7.33 1.85
N GLN A 569 5.00 7.88 0.83
CA GLN A 569 5.46 9.06 0.10
C GLN A 569 4.25 9.87 -0.39
N LEU A 570 4.46 11.18 -0.53
CA LEU A 570 3.58 12.05 -1.30
C LEU A 570 4.14 12.15 -2.72
N VAL A 571 3.29 11.93 -3.71
CA VAL A 571 3.65 11.96 -5.13
C VAL A 571 2.39 12.12 -5.96
N ASP A 572 2.43 13.02 -6.94
CA ASP A 572 1.41 13.12 -7.98
C ASP A 572 1.48 11.87 -8.89
N VAL A 573 0.62 10.86 -8.62
CA VAL A 573 0.66 9.56 -9.31
C VAL A 573 -0.24 9.53 -10.54
N ASP A 574 -1.32 10.34 -10.57
CA ASP A 574 -2.26 10.42 -11.68
C ASP A 574 -2.10 11.67 -12.57
N GLY A 575 -1.22 12.59 -12.21
CA GLY A 575 -0.84 13.71 -13.03
C GLY A 575 -1.80 14.89 -12.98
N ASP A 576 -2.63 15.01 -11.94
CA ASP A 576 -3.56 16.13 -11.77
C ASP A 576 -2.91 17.39 -11.18
N GLY A 577 -1.70 17.26 -10.64
CA GLY A 577 -0.92 18.34 -10.03
C GLY A 577 -0.91 18.28 -8.50
N ASP A 578 -1.88 17.60 -7.88
CA ASP A 578 -1.91 17.39 -6.44
C ASP A 578 -1.10 16.14 -6.09
N ALA A 579 -0.42 16.16 -4.94
CA ALA A 579 0.33 15.03 -4.45
C ALA A 579 -0.59 14.03 -3.72
N ASP A 580 -0.56 12.79 -4.18
CA ASP A 580 -1.28 11.68 -3.58
C ASP A 580 -0.45 10.99 -2.50
N VAL A 581 -1.10 10.35 -1.53
CA VAL A 581 -0.38 9.50 -0.57
C VAL A 581 -0.37 8.05 -1.03
N CYS A 582 0.83 7.56 -1.32
CA CYS A 582 1.07 6.20 -1.76
C CYS A 582 1.94 5.43 -0.76
N GLY A 583 1.76 4.11 -0.72
CA GLY A 583 2.60 3.24 0.09
C GLY A 583 2.39 1.76 -0.19
N ARG A 584 3.32 0.96 0.31
CA ARG A 584 3.30 -0.49 0.18
C ARG A 584 2.56 -1.16 1.34
N ALA A 585 1.32 -1.55 1.10
CA ALA A 585 0.55 -2.38 2.00
C ALA A 585 1.10 -3.83 2.05
N VAL A 586 0.52 -4.65 2.92
CA VAL A 586 0.82 -6.08 2.97
C VAL A 586 0.30 -6.81 1.72
N THR A 587 -0.76 -6.28 1.12
CA THR A 587 -1.47 -6.82 -0.05
C THR A 587 -1.02 -6.24 -1.38
N GLY A 588 -0.06 -5.30 -1.42
CA GLY A 588 0.39 -4.67 -2.67
C GLY A 588 0.71 -3.19 -2.47
N VAL A 589 0.62 -2.38 -3.53
CA VAL A 589 0.79 -0.92 -3.47
C VAL A 589 -0.57 -0.26 -3.50
N VAL A 590 -0.79 0.69 -2.60
CA VAL A 590 -2.03 1.45 -2.51
C VAL A 590 -1.73 2.95 -2.57
N CYS A 591 -2.64 3.70 -3.20
CA CYS A 591 -2.60 5.15 -3.26
C CYS A 591 -3.97 5.73 -2.90
N ALA A 592 -3.98 6.79 -2.11
CA ALA A 592 -5.15 7.58 -1.80
C ALA A 592 -5.02 8.94 -2.48
N PHE A 593 -5.90 9.18 -3.45
CA PHE A 593 -5.81 10.34 -4.33
C PHE A 593 -6.29 11.61 -3.62
N SER A 594 -5.60 12.73 -3.85
CA SER A 594 -6.06 14.02 -3.33
C SER A 594 -7.33 14.49 -4.08
N ASN A 595 -7.98 15.49 -3.51
CA ASN A 595 -9.04 16.26 -4.19
C ASN A 595 -8.99 17.74 -3.76
N GLY A 596 -7.82 18.17 -3.29
CA GLY A 596 -7.54 19.43 -2.59
C GLY A 596 -8.13 19.59 -1.19
N GLU A 597 -9.01 18.70 -0.74
CA GLU A 597 -9.60 18.77 0.59
C GLU A 597 -9.35 17.53 1.45
N GLU A 598 -9.20 16.34 0.90
CA GLU A 598 -8.88 15.13 1.66
C GLU A 598 -8.34 14.06 0.73
N PHE A 599 -7.69 13.04 1.29
CA PHE A 599 -7.38 11.87 0.50
C PHE A 599 -8.61 10.96 0.42
N ARG A 600 -9.02 10.65 -0.81
CA ARG A 600 -10.07 9.67 -1.09
C ARG A 600 -9.70 8.30 -0.52
N PRO A 601 -10.66 7.37 -0.30
CA PRO A 601 -10.33 6.01 0.11
C PRO A 601 -9.28 5.39 -0.82
N TYR A 602 -8.20 4.83 -0.26
CA TYR A 602 -7.13 4.31 -1.12
C TYR A 602 -7.62 3.16 -2.02
N GLN A 603 -6.97 3.07 -3.18
CA GLN A 603 -7.14 2.02 -4.17
C GLN A 603 -5.85 1.22 -4.26
N HIS A 604 -5.94 -0.07 -4.56
CA HIS A 604 -4.77 -0.84 -4.94
C HIS A 604 -4.39 -0.49 -6.38
N LEU A 605 -3.12 -0.15 -6.59
CA LEU A 605 -2.52 -0.01 -7.93
C LEU A 605 -1.78 -1.28 -8.36
N THR A 606 -1.51 -2.17 -7.42
CA THR A 606 -1.09 -3.56 -7.64
C THR A 606 -1.50 -4.37 -6.41
N ASN A 607 -1.95 -5.61 -6.60
CA ASN A 607 -2.41 -6.49 -5.52
C ASN A 607 -1.90 -7.94 -5.62
N VAL A 608 -1.09 -8.24 -6.64
CA VAL A 608 -0.33 -9.49 -6.75
C VAL A 608 1.14 -9.19 -6.47
N GLU A 609 1.73 -8.37 -7.33
CA GLU A 609 3.12 -7.95 -7.21
C GLU A 609 3.31 -6.91 -6.09
N LEU A 610 4.57 -6.74 -5.69
CA LEU A 610 4.97 -5.86 -4.59
C LEU A 610 4.31 -6.17 -3.20
N SER A 611 3.47 -7.22 -3.12
CA SER A 611 2.84 -7.72 -1.90
C SER A 611 3.81 -8.48 -0.98
N ASN A 612 3.39 -8.76 0.26
CA ASN A 612 4.17 -9.62 1.15
C ASN A 612 4.24 -11.06 0.64
N GLN A 613 3.16 -11.57 0.03
CA GLN A 613 3.10 -12.93 -0.52
C GLN A 613 4.05 -13.09 -1.71
N ALA A 614 4.19 -12.05 -2.55
CA ALA A 614 5.21 -11.99 -3.60
C ALA A 614 6.65 -11.80 -3.07
N GLY A 615 6.83 -11.70 -1.75
CA GLY A 615 8.13 -11.70 -1.07
C GLY A 615 8.78 -10.33 -0.89
N TRP A 616 7.99 -9.25 -0.94
CA TRP A 616 8.48 -7.87 -0.79
C TRP A 616 8.41 -7.32 0.64
N GLY A 617 7.98 -8.15 1.60
CA GLY A 617 7.71 -7.72 2.98
C GLY A 617 8.93 -7.42 3.86
N ALA A 618 10.16 -7.71 3.40
CA ALA A 618 11.37 -7.39 4.14
C ALA A 618 11.70 -5.90 4.03
N ASP A 619 12.15 -5.29 5.13
CA ASP A 619 12.45 -3.86 5.20
C ASP A 619 13.43 -3.39 4.12
N ARG A 620 14.53 -4.11 3.93
CA ARG A 620 15.56 -3.86 2.90
C ARG A 620 15.10 -3.94 1.44
N TYR A 621 13.84 -4.32 1.23
CA TYR A 621 13.17 -4.36 -0.08
C TYR A 621 11.96 -3.43 -0.07
N GLY A 622 10.91 -3.75 0.69
CA GLY A 622 9.63 -3.03 0.64
C GLY A 622 9.70 -1.56 1.03
N SER A 623 10.59 -1.16 1.95
CA SER A 623 10.76 0.27 2.31
C SER A 623 11.54 1.08 1.29
N THR A 624 12.12 0.44 0.26
CA THR A 624 12.85 1.10 -0.82
C THR A 624 11.96 1.48 -2.00
N MET A 625 10.64 1.22 -1.89
CA MET A 625 9.67 1.56 -2.93
C MET A 625 9.67 3.06 -3.16
N GLN A 626 9.75 3.43 -4.43
CA GLN A 626 9.67 4.81 -4.89
C GLN A 626 8.78 4.89 -6.10
N ILE A 627 8.02 5.96 -6.17
CA ILE A 627 7.12 6.30 -7.26
C ILE A 627 7.57 7.66 -7.80
N GLY A 628 7.62 7.79 -9.11
CA GLY A 628 7.97 9.04 -9.75
C GLY A 628 7.88 8.94 -11.27
N ARG A 629 7.84 10.08 -11.94
CA ARG A 629 7.80 10.12 -13.41
C ARG A 629 9.19 9.78 -13.97
N LEU A 630 9.37 8.55 -14.43
CA LEU A 630 10.64 8.11 -15.04
C LEU A 630 10.64 8.30 -16.55
N ASN A 631 9.50 8.70 -17.11
CA ASN A 631 9.28 8.89 -18.53
C ASN A 631 8.44 10.16 -18.79
N ARG A 632 8.07 10.45 -20.04
CA ARG A 632 7.39 11.71 -20.42
C ARG A 632 5.87 11.54 -20.55
N ASP A 633 5.30 10.48 -20.00
CA ASP A 633 3.86 10.36 -19.84
C ASP A 633 3.36 11.18 -18.64
N ALA A 634 2.04 11.20 -18.48
CA ALA A 634 1.39 11.96 -17.43
C ALA A 634 1.35 11.20 -16.09
N VAL A 635 1.82 9.96 -16.04
CA VAL A 635 1.61 9.05 -14.89
C VAL A 635 2.94 8.66 -14.29
N ALA A 636 2.95 8.38 -12.98
CA ALA A 636 4.18 7.92 -12.35
C ALA A 636 4.44 6.43 -12.60
N ASP A 637 5.71 6.05 -12.54
CA ASP A 637 6.18 4.66 -12.55
C ASP A 637 6.57 4.23 -11.13
N VAL A 638 6.60 2.93 -10.85
CA VAL A 638 7.02 2.39 -9.53
C VAL A 638 8.29 1.57 -9.65
N CYS A 639 9.24 1.79 -8.74
CA CYS A 639 10.47 1.02 -8.62
C CYS A 639 10.72 0.56 -7.18
N VAL A 640 11.20 -0.67 -7.02
CA VAL A 640 11.53 -1.27 -5.72
C VAL A 640 12.81 -2.09 -5.81
N ARG A 641 13.68 -1.98 -4.82
CA ARG A 641 14.90 -2.79 -4.73
C ARG A 641 14.59 -4.23 -4.29
N ARG A 642 15.28 -5.19 -4.91
CA ARG A 642 15.35 -6.59 -4.50
C ARG A 642 16.77 -7.14 -4.63
N ARG A 643 16.94 -8.43 -4.34
CA ARG A 643 18.21 -9.16 -4.41
C ARG A 643 19.01 -8.91 -5.70
N ARG A 644 18.34 -8.97 -6.86
CA ARG A 644 18.99 -8.81 -8.18
C ARG A 644 19.12 -7.37 -8.66
N GLY A 645 18.75 -6.37 -7.86
CA GLY A 645 18.77 -4.97 -8.28
C GLY A 645 17.42 -4.30 -8.13
N VAL A 646 17.14 -3.30 -8.96
CA VAL A 646 15.91 -2.50 -8.88
C VAL A 646 14.93 -2.95 -9.94
N TRP A 647 13.74 -3.30 -9.49
CA TRP A 647 12.63 -3.75 -10.30
C TRP A 647 11.67 -2.61 -10.50
N CYS A 648 11.24 -2.38 -11.72
CA CYS A 648 10.33 -1.29 -12.03
C CYS A 648 9.25 -1.75 -12.99
N THR A 649 8.14 -1.03 -12.96
CA THR A 649 7.08 -1.14 -13.95
C THR A 649 6.42 0.21 -14.18
N HIS A 650 5.76 0.31 -15.32
CA HIS A 650 5.08 1.53 -15.76
C HIS A 650 3.70 1.68 -15.15
N GLY A 651 3.28 2.93 -15.00
CA GLY A 651 1.87 3.27 -14.80
C GLY A 651 1.03 2.95 -16.03
N SER A 652 -0.20 2.45 -15.84
CA SER A 652 -1.14 2.32 -16.96
C SER A 652 -1.58 3.72 -17.43
N SER A 653 -1.93 3.87 -18.71
CA SER A 653 -2.50 5.14 -19.20
C SER A 653 -3.82 5.52 -18.51
N ALA A 654 -4.49 4.55 -17.88
CA ALA A 654 -5.72 4.77 -17.13
C ALA A 654 -5.46 5.23 -15.68
N LEU A 655 -4.20 5.25 -15.22
CA LEU A 655 -3.84 5.97 -14.00
C LEU A 655 -4.04 7.47 -14.15
N ALA A 656 -3.87 8.02 -15.35
CA ALA A 656 -3.95 9.46 -15.56
C ALA A 656 -5.31 10.01 -15.14
N ALA A 657 -5.30 11.19 -14.52
CA ALA A 657 -6.51 11.95 -14.26
C ALA A 657 -7.23 12.28 -15.59
N HIS A 658 -8.57 12.29 -15.55
CA HIS A 658 -9.44 12.56 -16.69
C HIS A 658 -10.23 13.85 -16.50
#